data_AF-A0A2H0LUF6-F1
#
_entry.id   AF-A0A2H0LUF6-F1
#
_cell.length_a   1.000
_cell.length_b   1.000
_cell.length_c   1.000
_cell.angle_alpha   90.00
_cell.angle_beta   90.00
_cell.angle_gamma   90.00
#
_symmetry.space_group_name_H-M   'P 1'
#
loop_
_entity.id
_entity.type
_entity.pdbx_description
1 polymer ?
#
loop_
_entity_poly.entity_id
_entity_poly.type
_entity_poly.pdbx_seq_one_letter_code
_entity_poly.pdbx_strand_id
1 'polypeptide(L)'
;IVEEGDLMIKPARKVTTEGPVTSVTKVQRKINGLAEAFRGSRITVLEGGYGWFRVIVEESEDIFTIFISPFTSEQLKLRGKNQEIISEVFPSAFMRFVAYALLNVMRQAYKQEELDLSDNALLRELKDRIGSWLRDYSGKGSPEAMQALGRNPDDSLEASKANAKLIESTKFVDEVNYLLEYYFGHTLRIKKDNAYFARAIAYEVQMKLARDVGRGDTSFKLEVPAHETEDAGKFSKSEDMFNRVIEGVVQILCMEEYVRQGKGALVLNPFIYKEEELAGALQKASDDFCRPYFSHLLKTIAQQHKPKQTDPARPVPGEEMPTQEEVNAEIVKAGWEKAKAIDEYAPEVIIAVAYLRNAGYEDMAVYLEYLAKSGLIRAGPFAGFLATAYQGNIVLSTNYPPFNTVIERAASLIHEIGSVDGFNLVHAENAAREQDFFKAGQGIEPFRSYAELEQAMAESIAETMRSGAKSLAFGLYLGYPAEDARIFVQRPIDMLLEDNVLKPIYPRNQRWVSEDGIPDFLGFTDDAKELLKLWVRGVIYTQRLIEDPSAVVSGEFADLNLDPQKVQLFLAVIAELKRNNDQEALNYLLTAYDPTLNVFLIGLHKSAYYCFGGTRWIAARIFQTLAMLEYKGIRRLDGVGGRYISGLVAYYPAEIVKVMQAEKENLAEWGYILRELFDNSHCLGLGIPVNQDKPRSRQYTRIAMYSQSGASYRSRERIDHPIIEEQVNLLSARLSRIQAILKSNLPPDVRNYPLTGFYNPDWSNMISEFNLVITSQGIITNGDLGCCDIDGNTIIIHSDFFKRSERQQLLALYQLVVSYLSRKIQDASEARKDMAVFLVLMAWAVIDQEIKEADPTVAEKAGEFVFSARLYHALARTVWCKGGIVEQIYLDKINPFVKFDTMAYSEQEEGV
;
A
#
# COMPACT_ATOMS: atom_id res chain seq x y z
N ILE A 1 -30.30 -2.00 14.12
CA ILE A 1 -30.45 -1.82 15.57
C ILE A 1 -29.03 -1.90 16.10
N VAL A 2 -28.43 -0.72 16.24
CA VAL A 2 -27.10 -0.50 16.78
C VAL A 2 -27.38 0.25 18.08
N GLU A 3 -27.26 -0.42 19.20
CA GLU A 3 -27.11 0.25 20.49
C GLU A 3 -25.69 -0.05 20.95
N GLU A 4 -24.97 1.01 21.33
CA GLU A 4 -23.65 1.01 21.98
C GLU A 4 -22.51 0.29 21.24
N GLY A 5 -21.85 1.00 20.31
CA GLY A 5 -20.44 0.75 19.98
C GLY A 5 -20.06 -0.57 19.28
N ASP A 6 -21.01 -1.50 19.08
CA ASP A 6 -20.75 -2.87 18.65
C ASP A 6 -20.88 -3.08 17.13
N LEU A 7 -19.91 -3.79 16.54
CA LEU A 7 -19.94 -4.20 15.13
C LEU A 7 -20.56 -5.60 15.03
N MET A 8 -21.83 -5.65 14.65
CA MET A 8 -22.60 -6.88 14.44
C MET A 8 -22.36 -7.41 13.02
N ILE A 9 -21.49 -8.42 12.86
CA ILE A 9 -21.31 -9.11 11.58
C ILE A 9 -22.59 -9.87 11.26
N LYS A 10 -23.37 -9.39 10.27
CA LYS A 10 -24.54 -10.11 9.77
C LYS A 10 -24.08 -11.17 8.76
N PRO A 11 -24.58 -12.42 8.85
CA PRO A 11 -24.30 -13.41 7.82
C PRO A 11 -24.91 -12.97 6.49
N ALA A 12 -24.17 -13.19 5.40
CA ALA A 12 -24.66 -13.04 4.04
C ALA A 12 -25.82 -14.04 3.79
N ARG A 13 -26.97 -13.50 3.37
CA ARG A 13 -28.24 -14.16 2.95
C ARG A 13 -29.06 -14.91 4.03
N LYS A 14 -30.38 -14.65 3.98
CA LYS A 14 -31.44 -15.49 4.58
C LYS A 14 -31.52 -16.80 3.76
N VAL A 15 -31.15 -17.91 4.39
CA VAL A 15 -31.46 -19.25 3.91
C VAL A 15 -32.98 -19.43 3.96
N THR A 16 -33.60 -19.65 2.80
CA THR A 16 -34.99 -20.12 2.68
C THR A 16 -34.92 -21.54 2.15
N THR A 17 -34.80 -22.50 3.07
CA THR A 17 -34.95 -23.92 2.72
C THR A 17 -36.38 -24.34 3.02
N GLU A 18 -37.11 -24.73 1.98
CA GLU A 18 -38.42 -25.38 2.09
C GLU A 18 -38.22 -26.84 2.55
N GLY A 19 -38.09 -27.03 3.86
CA GLY A 19 -37.99 -28.33 4.52
C GLY A 19 -37.83 -28.12 6.04
N PRO A 20 -38.23 -29.08 6.90
CA PRO A 20 -38.21 -28.89 8.35
C PRO A 20 -36.78 -29.01 8.88
N VAL A 21 -35.99 -27.94 8.72
CA VAL A 21 -34.78 -27.70 9.51
C VAL A 21 -35.27 -27.32 10.92
N THR A 22 -35.30 -28.27 11.84
CA THR A 22 -35.91 -28.07 13.16
C THR A 22 -35.11 -27.15 14.08
N SER A 23 -33.82 -26.89 13.80
CA SER A 23 -33.05 -25.81 14.44
C SER A 23 -31.65 -25.69 13.81
N VAL A 24 -31.32 -24.53 13.22
CA VAL A 24 -29.93 -24.12 13.00
C VAL A 24 -29.46 -23.39 14.24
N THR A 25 -28.47 -23.92 14.96
CA THR A 25 -27.85 -23.20 16.07
C THR A 25 -26.84 -22.22 15.49
N LYS A 26 -27.29 -20.99 15.21
CA LYS A 26 -26.37 -19.91 14.85
C LYS A 26 -25.59 -19.50 16.10
N VAL A 27 -24.32 -19.88 16.18
CA VAL A 27 -23.43 -19.42 17.23
C VAL A 27 -22.93 -18.03 16.86
N GLN A 28 -23.48 -17.00 17.50
CA GLN A 28 -22.89 -15.67 17.48
C GLN A 28 -21.80 -15.63 18.56
N ARG A 29 -20.54 -15.42 18.14
CA ARG A 29 -19.45 -15.16 19.07
C ARG A 29 -19.18 -13.66 19.10
N LYS A 30 -19.23 -13.06 20.29
CA LYS A 30 -18.81 -11.67 20.50
C LYS A 30 -17.29 -11.62 20.38
N ILE A 31 -16.79 -10.65 19.61
CA ILE A 31 -15.36 -10.45 19.38
C ILE A 31 -15.04 -9.07 19.94
N ASN A 32 -14.55 -9.07 21.18
CA ASN A 32 -14.21 -7.84 21.87
C ASN A 32 -12.95 -7.22 21.21
N GLY A 33 -12.95 -5.90 21.00
CA GLY A 33 -11.78 -5.17 20.51
C GLY A 33 -11.69 -5.02 18.99
N LEU A 34 -12.54 -5.66 18.19
CA LEU A 34 -12.47 -5.55 16.73
C LEU A 34 -12.87 -4.14 16.24
N ALA A 35 -13.92 -3.54 16.83
CA ALA A 35 -14.31 -2.18 16.51
C ALA A 35 -13.20 -1.19 16.92
N GLU A 36 -12.57 -1.39 18.08
CA GLU A 36 -11.44 -0.60 18.56
C GLU A 36 -10.20 -0.76 17.66
N ALA A 37 -9.95 -1.96 17.13
CA ALA A 37 -8.87 -2.22 16.18
C ALA A 37 -9.01 -1.40 14.88
N PHE A 38 -10.26 -1.12 14.46
CA PHE A 38 -10.58 -0.27 13.32
C PHE A 38 -10.79 1.20 13.69
N ARG A 39 -10.88 1.56 14.98
CA ARG A 39 -11.03 2.95 15.43
C ARG A 39 -9.67 3.60 15.69
N GLY A 40 -9.37 4.62 14.91
CA GLY A 40 -8.25 5.54 15.15
C GLY A 40 -7.00 5.23 14.33
N SER A 41 -5.87 5.85 14.69
CA SER A 41 -4.62 5.81 13.94
C SER A 41 -3.66 4.70 14.38
N ARG A 42 -4.18 3.62 14.97
CA ARG A 42 -3.36 2.51 15.50
C ARG A 42 -3.13 1.46 14.43
N ILE A 43 -1.90 0.95 14.37
CA ILE A 43 -1.58 -0.21 13.54
C ILE A 43 -2.04 -1.44 14.31
N THR A 44 -2.96 -2.19 13.71
CA THR A 44 -3.44 -3.45 14.26
C THR A 44 -3.08 -4.60 13.33
N VAL A 45 -2.50 -5.66 13.89
CA VAL A 45 -2.17 -6.88 13.15
C VAL A 45 -3.16 -7.96 13.58
N LEU A 46 -3.88 -8.52 12.60
CA LEU A 46 -4.84 -9.60 12.82
C LEU A 46 -4.38 -10.83 12.02
N GLU A 47 -4.25 -11.96 12.71
CA GLU A 47 -4.07 -13.25 12.07
C GLU A 47 -5.44 -13.94 11.97
N GLY A 48 -5.83 -14.36 10.77
CA GLY A 48 -7.11 -14.99 10.54
C GLY A 48 -7.18 -15.71 9.20
N GLY A 49 -8.11 -16.66 9.11
CA GLY A 49 -8.39 -17.38 7.87
C GLY A 49 -9.10 -16.53 6.81
N TYR A 50 -9.46 -17.15 5.68
CA TYR A 50 -10.08 -16.45 4.54
C TYR A 50 -11.43 -15.80 4.87
N GLY A 51 -12.26 -16.42 5.69
CA GLY A 51 -13.53 -15.83 6.12
C GLY A 51 -13.33 -14.51 6.88
N TRP A 52 -12.32 -14.46 7.75
CA TRP A 52 -11.94 -13.26 8.47
C TRP A 52 -11.46 -12.15 7.54
N PHE A 53 -10.55 -12.49 6.62
CA PHE A 53 -10.08 -11.58 5.60
C PHE A 53 -11.24 -10.92 4.84
N ARG A 54 -12.23 -11.71 4.41
CA ARG A 54 -13.36 -11.20 3.65
C ARG A 54 -14.22 -10.21 4.43
N VAL A 55 -14.61 -10.58 5.65
CA VAL A 55 -15.42 -9.70 6.51
C VAL A 55 -14.66 -8.40 6.79
N ILE A 56 -13.38 -8.51 7.14
CA ILE A 56 -12.53 -7.36 7.48
C ILE A 56 -12.38 -6.41 6.28
N VAL A 57 -12.13 -6.97 5.09
CA VAL A 57 -11.97 -6.19 3.84
C VAL A 57 -13.26 -5.54 3.35
N GLU A 58 -14.42 -6.13 3.64
CA GLU A 58 -15.73 -5.54 3.35
C GLU A 58 -16.05 -4.36 4.29
N GLU A 59 -15.57 -4.42 5.55
CA GLU A 59 -15.81 -3.38 6.56
C GLU A 59 -14.78 -2.24 6.51
N SER A 60 -13.57 -2.46 5.98
CA SER A 60 -12.57 -1.41 5.87
C SER A 60 -11.75 -1.47 4.57
N GLU A 61 -11.62 -0.30 3.96
CA GLU A 61 -10.89 -0.14 2.71
C GLU A 61 -9.38 -0.06 2.89
N ASP A 62 -8.92 0.30 4.09
CA ASP A 62 -7.52 0.65 4.41
C ASP A 62 -6.70 -0.52 5.01
N ILE A 63 -7.26 -1.72 5.07
CA ILE A 63 -6.53 -2.88 5.59
C ILE A 63 -5.38 -3.27 4.66
N PHE A 64 -4.19 -3.38 5.27
CA PHE A 64 -3.04 -4.05 4.68
C PHE A 64 -3.11 -5.55 4.96
N THR A 65 -3.02 -6.40 3.93
CA THR A 65 -3.12 -7.85 4.10
C THR A 65 -1.81 -8.56 3.83
N ILE A 66 -1.48 -9.56 4.66
CA ILE A 66 -0.34 -10.44 4.44
C ILE A 66 -0.89 -11.86 4.34
N PHE A 67 -0.74 -12.47 3.18
CA PHE A 67 -1.04 -13.87 2.96
C PHE A 67 0.26 -14.66 2.80
N ILE A 68 0.56 -15.53 3.76
CA ILE A 68 1.73 -16.39 3.70
C ILE A 68 1.34 -17.65 2.93
N SER A 69 1.48 -17.57 1.60
CA SER A 69 1.23 -18.71 0.73
C SER A 69 2.47 -19.61 0.71
N PRO A 70 2.32 -20.94 0.70
CA PRO A 70 3.46 -21.80 0.44
C PRO A 70 3.99 -21.70 -0.99
N PHE A 71 3.28 -21.01 -1.90
CA PHE A 71 3.57 -20.97 -3.33
C PHE A 71 3.29 -19.60 -3.95
N THR A 72 3.95 -19.30 -5.07
CA THR A 72 3.53 -18.25 -5.99
C THR A 72 2.42 -18.74 -6.92
N SER A 73 1.73 -17.81 -7.59
CA SER A 73 0.71 -18.13 -8.60
C SER A 73 1.27 -18.97 -9.76
N GLU A 74 2.50 -18.72 -10.19
CA GLU A 74 3.20 -19.47 -11.24
C GLU A 74 3.52 -20.90 -10.79
N GLN A 75 4.04 -21.05 -9.57
CA GLN A 75 4.33 -22.36 -8.97
C GLN A 75 3.06 -23.19 -8.85
N LEU A 76 1.95 -22.56 -8.45
CA LEU A 76 0.65 -23.21 -8.38
C LEU A 76 0.15 -23.72 -9.74
N LYS A 77 0.25 -22.90 -10.78
CA LYS A 77 -0.09 -23.33 -12.15
C LYS A 77 0.73 -24.57 -12.56
N LEU A 78 2.04 -24.55 -12.27
CA LEU A 78 2.92 -25.68 -12.57
C LEU A 78 2.56 -26.93 -11.75
N ARG A 79 2.23 -26.79 -10.46
CA ARG A 79 1.76 -27.91 -9.63
C ARG A 79 0.45 -28.50 -10.13
N GLY A 80 -0.49 -27.65 -10.58
CA GLY A 80 -1.71 -28.11 -11.22
C GLY A 80 -1.41 -28.99 -12.43
N LYS A 81 -0.58 -28.49 -13.36
CA LYS A 81 -0.14 -29.24 -14.54
C LYS A 81 0.57 -30.54 -14.17
N ASN A 82 1.44 -30.53 -13.16
CA ASN A 82 2.10 -31.74 -12.67
C ASN A 82 1.09 -32.75 -12.10
N GLN A 83 0.09 -32.29 -11.37
CA GLN A 83 -0.94 -33.16 -10.80
C GLN A 83 -1.86 -33.73 -11.87
N GLU A 84 -2.13 -32.99 -12.94
CA GLU A 84 -2.81 -33.50 -14.13
C GLU A 84 -2.01 -34.67 -14.75
N ILE A 85 -0.72 -34.47 -15.03
CA ILE A 85 0.18 -35.53 -15.54
C ILE A 85 0.23 -36.73 -14.59
N ILE A 86 0.36 -36.50 -13.28
CA ILE A 86 0.34 -37.55 -12.25
C ILE A 86 -0.99 -38.33 -12.31
N SER A 87 -2.11 -37.64 -12.49
CA SER A 87 -3.44 -38.28 -12.53
C SER A 87 -3.65 -39.16 -13.76
N GLU A 88 -3.07 -38.78 -14.90
CA GLU A 88 -3.07 -39.55 -16.14
C GLU A 88 -2.16 -40.77 -16.07
N VAL A 89 -0.96 -40.61 -15.49
CA VAL A 89 0.08 -41.63 -15.47
C VAL A 89 -0.16 -42.69 -14.39
N PHE A 90 -0.64 -42.28 -13.21
CA PHE A 90 -0.75 -43.17 -12.05
C PHE A 90 -2.22 -43.53 -11.77
N PRO A 91 -2.60 -44.81 -11.88
CA PRO A 91 -4.02 -45.20 -11.94
C PRO A 91 -4.72 -45.19 -10.59
N SER A 92 -4.00 -45.39 -9.48
CA SER A 92 -4.60 -45.45 -8.13
C SER A 92 -4.35 -44.15 -7.36
N ALA A 93 -5.33 -43.77 -6.53
CA ALA A 93 -5.22 -42.59 -5.67
C ALA A 93 -3.96 -42.61 -4.79
N PHE A 94 -3.62 -43.77 -4.25
CA PHE A 94 -2.42 -43.90 -3.43
C PHE A 94 -1.12 -43.74 -4.22
N MET A 95 -1.05 -44.26 -5.46
CA MET A 95 0.11 -44.01 -6.32
C MET A 95 0.26 -42.54 -6.68
N ARG A 96 -0.84 -41.80 -6.86
CA ARG A 96 -0.80 -40.35 -7.11
C ARG A 96 -0.25 -39.59 -5.90
N PHE A 97 -0.68 -39.96 -4.70
CA PHE A 97 -0.11 -39.43 -3.46
C PHE A 97 1.39 -39.72 -3.34
N VAL A 98 1.81 -40.96 -3.58
CA VAL A 98 3.24 -41.35 -3.54
C VAL A 98 4.04 -40.57 -4.59
N ALA A 99 3.50 -40.41 -5.80
CA ALA A 99 4.11 -39.61 -6.86
C ALA A 99 4.29 -38.15 -6.44
N TYR A 100 3.24 -37.52 -5.89
CA TYR A 100 3.31 -36.15 -5.41
C TYR A 100 4.33 -36.00 -4.28
N ALA A 101 4.33 -36.89 -3.29
CA ALA A 101 5.28 -36.86 -2.18
C ALA A 101 6.74 -37.05 -2.64
N LEU A 102 7.01 -37.98 -3.55
CA LEU A 102 8.35 -38.17 -4.12
C LEU A 102 8.78 -37.00 -5.00
N LEU A 103 7.85 -36.33 -5.69
CA LEU A 103 8.13 -35.08 -6.39
C LEU A 103 8.58 -33.99 -5.41
N ASN A 104 7.99 -33.90 -4.22
CA ASN A 104 8.44 -32.98 -3.17
C ASN A 104 9.86 -33.30 -2.69
N VAL A 105 10.18 -34.59 -2.52
CA VAL A 105 11.54 -35.03 -2.16
C VAL A 105 12.55 -34.69 -3.26
N MET A 106 12.19 -34.89 -4.53
CA MET A 106 13.03 -34.54 -5.67
C MET A 106 13.33 -33.04 -5.68
N ARG A 107 12.33 -32.18 -5.44
CA ARG A 107 12.51 -30.72 -5.41
C ARG A 107 13.53 -30.26 -4.38
N GLN A 108 13.48 -30.85 -3.19
CA GLN A 108 14.48 -30.62 -2.15
C GLN A 108 15.87 -31.09 -2.58
N ALA A 109 15.97 -32.27 -3.20
CA ALA A 109 17.25 -32.81 -3.68
C ALA A 109 17.87 -31.95 -4.80
N TYR A 110 17.05 -31.44 -5.72
CA TYR A 110 17.48 -30.57 -6.81
C TYR A 110 17.68 -29.10 -6.37
N LYS A 111 17.27 -28.73 -5.15
CA LYS A 111 17.22 -27.33 -4.66
C LYS A 111 16.47 -26.42 -5.64
N GLN A 112 15.36 -26.93 -6.17
CA GLN A 112 14.48 -26.21 -7.09
C GLN A 112 13.10 -26.08 -6.45
N GLU A 113 12.48 -24.91 -6.59
CA GLU A 113 11.16 -24.65 -6.02
C GLU A 113 10.09 -25.55 -6.66
N GLU A 114 10.16 -25.73 -7.98
CA GLU A 114 9.25 -26.58 -8.75
C GLU A 114 10.01 -27.37 -9.84
N LEU A 115 9.49 -28.54 -10.20
CA LEU A 115 9.97 -29.40 -11.28
C LEU A 115 8.85 -29.56 -12.31
N ASP A 116 9.11 -29.37 -13.60
CA ASP A 116 8.09 -29.51 -14.66
C ASP A 116 8.04 -30.96 -15.17
N LEU A 117 6.97 -31.69 -14.84
CA LEU A 117 6.79 -33.07 -15.28
C LEU A 117 6.43 -33.21 -16.77
N SER A 118 6.26 -32.12 -17.51
CA SER A 118 6.25 -32.19 -18.98
C SER A 118 7.64 -32.50 -19.56
N ASP A 119 8.70 -32.39 -18.76
CA ASP A 119 9.98 -33.00 -19.09
C ASP A 119 9.91 -34.53 -18.93
N ASN A 120 10.00 -35.23 -20.06
CA ASN A 120 9.99 -36.68 -20.12
C ASN A 120 11.10 -37.35 -19.30
N ALA A 121 12.25 -36.69 -19.08
CA ALA A 121 13.33 -37.21 -18.26
C ALA A 121 12.93 -37.21 -16.77
N LEU A 122 12.40 -36.09 -16.28
CA LEU A 122 11.92 -35.96 -14.89
C LEU A 122 10.74 -36.90 -14.62
N LEU A 123 9.79 -37.01 -15.55
CA LEU A 123 8.67 -37.94 -15.42
C LEU A 123 9.14 -39.40 -15.39
N ARG A 124 10.15 -39.77 -16.19
CA ARG A 124 10.73 -41.12 -16.16
C ARG A 124 11.41 -41.38 -14.82
N GLU A 125 12.21 -40.44 -14.32
CA GLU A 125 12.85 -40.57 -13.01
C GLU A 125 11.80 -40.73 -11.90
N LEU A 126 10.72 -39.95 -11.93
CA LEU A 126 9.63 -40.06 -10.96
C LEU A 126 8.98 -41.45 -11.00
N LYS A 127 8.71 -41.99 -12.20
CA LYS A 127 8.18 -43.36 -12.39
C LYS A 127 9.12 -44.40 -11.78
N ASP A 128 10.42 -44.27 -12.02
CA ASP A 128 11.42 -45.20 -11.50
C ASP A 128 11.48 -45.16 -9.97
N ARG A 129 11.45 -43.96 -9.37
CA ARG A 129 11.42 -43.77 -7.91
C ARG A 129 10.16 -44.36 -7.28
N ILE A 130 8.99 -44.16 -7.88
CA ILE A 130 7.73 -44.78 -7.41
C ILE A 130 7.82 -46.30 -7.51
N GLY A 131 8.33 -46.83 -8.63
CA GLY A 131 8.52 -48.26 -8.82
C GLY A 131 9.42 -48.89 -7.76
N SER A 132 10.53 -48.23 -7.42
CA SER A 132 11.42 -48.64 -6.32
C SER A 132 10.70 -48.56 -4.97
N TRP A 133 10.07 -47.43 -4.66
CA TRP A 133 9.34 -47.27 -3.40
C TRP A 133 8.26 -48.34 -3.21
N LEU A 134 7.50 -48.66 -4.26
CA LEU A 134 6.47 -49.72 -4.21
C LEU A 134 7.08 -51.11 -4.00
N ARG A 135 8.22 -51.44 -4.63
CA ARG A 135 8.89 -52.73 -4.39
C ARG A 135 9.41 -52.85 -2.97
N ASP A 136 9.98 -51.77 -2.44
CA ASP A 136 10.72 -51.80 -1.19
C ASP A 136 9.79 -51.69 0.04
N TYR A 137 8.66 -50.96 -0.10
CA TYR A 137 7.83 -50.54 1.03
C TYR A 137 6.34 -50.90 0.96
N SER A 138 5.77 -51.28 -0.19
CA SER A 138 4.29 -51.39 -0.34
C SER A 138 3.58 -52.36 0.64
N GLY A 139 4.32 -53.32 1.22
CA GLY A 139 3.81 -54.25 2.23
C GLY A 139 4.33 -54.05 3.66
N LYS A 140 5.22 -53.07 3.87
CA LYS A 140 5.84 -52.79 5.17
C LYS A 140 5.32 -51.43 5.61
N GLY A 141 4.39 -51.39 6.56
CA GLY A 141 3.97 -50.15 7.23
C GLY A 141 5.08 -49.60 8.14
N SER A 142 6.32 -49.59 7.66
CA SER A 142 7.49 -49.29 8.46
C SER A 142 7.80 -47.79 8.44
N PRO A 143 8.36 -47.22 9.52
CA PRO A 143 8.71 -45.80 9.59
C PRO A 143 9.60 -45.32 8.43
N GLU A 144 10.45 -46.21 7.90
CA GLU A 144 11.33 -45.92 6.76
C GLU A 144 10.53 -45.64 5.48
N ALA A 145 9.35 -46.26 5.31
CA ALA A 145 8.49 -46.03 4.16
C ALA A 145 7.99 -44.57 4.11
N MET A 146 7.60 -44.03 5.26
CA MET A 146 7.13 -42.65 5.38
C MET A 146 8.29 -41.65 5.28
N GLN A 147 9.42 -41.97 5.90
CA GLN A 147 10.63 -41.16 5.77
C GLN A 147 11.08 -41.05 4.30
N ALA A 148 11.01 -42.13 3.53
CA ALA A 148 11.33 -42.13 2.09
C ALA A 148 10.40 -41.25 1.25
N LEU A 149 9.20 -40.93 1.76
CA LEU A 149 8.27 -39.96 1.16
C LEU A 149 8.49 -38.52 1.66
N GLY A 150 9.53 -38.27 2.46
CA GLY A 150 9.77 -36.95 3.08
C GLY A 150 8.71 -36.60 4.13
N ARG A 151 8.14 -37.62 4.78
CA ARG A 151 7.11 -37.51 5.82
C ARG A 151 7.66 -37.90 7.20
N ASN A 152 6.88 -37.62 8.24
CA ASN A 152 7.20 -38.05 9.59
C ASN A 152 7.22 -39.60 9.63
N PRO A 153 8.28 -40.24 10.17
CA PRO A 153 8.32 -41.69 10.36
C PRO A 153 7.12 -42.26 11.15
N ASP A 154 6.49 -41.46 12.01
CA ASP A 154 5.31 -41.85 12.80
C ASP A 154 3.98 -41.72 12.03
N ASP A 155 4.00 -41.25 10.78
CA ASP A 155 2.79 -41.20 9.96
C ASP A 155 2.28 -42.63 9.66
N SER A 156 0.96 -42.81 9.72
CA SER A 156 0.28 -44.04 9.34
C SER A 156 0.14 -44.15 7.82
N LEU A 157 0.73 -45.22 7.27
CA LEU A 157 0.59 -45.58 5.86
C LEU A 157 -0.88 -45.83 5.47
N GLU A 158 -1.66 -46.45 6.35
CA GLU A 158 -3.09 -46.72 6.11
C GLU A 158 -3.92 -45.44 6.15
N ALA A 159 -3.62 -44.51 7.05
CA ALA A 159 -4.24 -43.18 7.03
C ALA A 159 -3.90 -42.44 5.73
N SER A 160 -2.64 -42.49 5.28
CA SER A 160 -2.22 -41.89 4.02
C SER A 160 -2.95 -42.48 2.80
N LYS A 161 -3.16 -43.80 2.76
CA LYS A 161 -3.99 -44.48 1.74
C LYS A 161 -5.44 -44.00 1.76
N ALA A 162 -6.05 -43.93 2.95
CA ALA A 162 -7.42 -43.47 3.12
C ALA A 162 -7.58 -41.99 2.70
N ASN A 163 -6.65 -41.13 3.10
CA ASN A 163 -6.64 -39.71 2.76
C ASN A 163 -6.47 -39.50 1.26
N ALA A 164 -5.56 -40.25 0.63
CA ALA A 164 -5.37 -40.18 -0.82
C ALA A 164 -6.66 -40.57 -1.56
N LYS A 165 -7.35 -41.63 -1.12
CA LYS A 165 -8.65 -42.02 -1.68
C LYS A 165 -9.71 -40.94 -1.49
N LEU A 166 -9.75 -40.28 -0.34
CA LEU A 166 -10.68 -39.19 -0.06
C LEU A 166 -10.40 -37.98 -0.95
N ILE A 167 -9.16 -37.47 -1.00
CA ILE A 167 -8.75 -36.31 -1.80
C ILE A 167 -9.03 -36.53 -3.29
N GLU A 168 -8.79 -37.75 -3.80
CA GLU A 168 -9.03 -38.09 -5.22
C GLU A 168 -10.51 -38.37 -5.55
N SER A 169 -11.40 -38.35 -4.56
CA SER A 169 -12.83 -38.59 -4.77
C SER A 169 -13.57 -37.37 -5.32
N THR A 170 -14.79 -37.57 -5.82
CA THR A 170 -15.72 -36.47 -6.12
C THR A 170 -16.18 -35.78 -4.85
N LYS A 171 -16.39 -36.54 -3.76
CA LYS A 171 -16.80 -36.01 -2.46
C LYS A 171 -15.89 -34.87 -2.00
N PHE A 172 -14.57 -35.02 -2.11
CA PHE A 172 -13.64 -33.92 -1.77
C PHE A 172 -13.89 -32.64 -2.58
N VAL A 173 -14.14 -32.77 -3.89
CA VAL A 173 -14.46 -31.63 -4.75
C VAL A 173 -15.80 -31.00 -4.37
N ASP A 174 -16.78 -31.83 -4.04
CA ASP A 174 -18.11 -31.39 -3.59
C ASP A 174 -18.00 -30.59 -2.29
N GLU A 175 -17.19 -31.04 -1.31
CA GLU A 175 -16.96 -30.31 -0.05
C GLU A 175 -16.22 -28.98 -0.26
N VAL A 176 -15.22 -28.93 -1.15
CA VAL A 176 -14.54 -27.65 -1.48
C VAL A 176 -15.51 -26.67 -2.13
N ASN A 177 -16.38 -27.14 -3.03
CA ASN A 177 -17.41 -26.32 -3.66
C ASN A 177 -18.48 -25.88 -2.65
N TYR A 178 -18.88 -26.76 -1.74
CA TYR A 178 -19.79 -26.44 -0.65
C TYR A 178 -19.20 -25.33 0.23
N LEU A 179 -17.93 -25.44 0.62
CA LEU A 179 -17.25 -24.40 1.41
C LEU A 179 -17.19 -23.05 0.67
N LEU A 180 -16.83 -23.04 -0.61
CA LEU A 180 -16.81 -21.84 -1.47
C LEU A 180 -18.20 -21.20 -1.60
N GLU A 181 -19.24 -22.00 -1.82
CA GLU A 181 -20.60 -21.53 -2.07
C GLU A 181 -21.32 -21.11 -0.78
N TYR A 182 -21.36 -22.00 0.20
CA TYR A 182 -22.20 -21.87 1.38
C TYR A 182 -21.62 -20.90 2.40
N TYR A 183 -20.33 -21.05 2.74
CA TYR A 183 -19.70 -20.21 3.76
C TYR A 183 -19.17 -18.91 3.20
N PHE A 184 -18.64 -18.92 1.98
CA PHE A 184 -18.04 -17.74 1.38
C PHE A 184 -18.94 -17.06 0.34
N GLY A 185 -20.00 -17.69 -0.19
CA GLY A 185 -20.80 -17.07 -1.25
C GLY A 185 -19.96 -16.73 -2.50
N HIS A 186 -18.85 -17.43 -2.70
CA HIS A 186 -17.90 -17.21 -3.78
C HIS A 186 -18.43 -17.82 -5.09
N THR A 187 -18.02 -17.32 -6.25
CA THR A 187 -18.50 -17.81 -7.58
C THR A 187 -17.60 -18.88 -8.21
N LEU A 188 -16.33 -18.96 -7.78
CA LEU A 188 -15.41 -20.05 -8.15
C LEU A 188 -16.06 -21.41 -7.87
N ARG A 189 -16.00 -22.28 -8.86
CA ARG A 189 -16.38 -23.68 -8.74
C ARG A 189 -15.26 -24.54 -9.28
N ILE A 190 -14.88 -25.54 -8.49
CA ILE A 190 -13.98 -26.61 -8.89
C ILE A 190 -14.79 -27.60 -9.72
N LYS A 191 -14.42 -27.68 -10.99
CA LYS A 191 -14.98 -28.57 -12.01
C LYS A 191 -14.04 -29.76 -12.21
N LYS A 192 -14.51 -30.75 -12.95
CA LYS A 192 -13.72 -31.96 -13.24
C LYS A 192 -12.39 -31.66 -13.93
N ASP A 193 -12.38 -30.65 -14.81
CA ASP A 193 -11.23 -30.21 -15.60
C ASP A 193 -10.23 -29.34 -14.83
N ASN A 194 -10.52 -28.94 -13.58
CA ASN A 194 -9.55 -28.22 -12.73
C ASN A 194 -9.40 -28.84 -11.33
N ALA A 195 -10.07 -29.96 -11.04
CA ALA A 195 -10.00 -30.67 -9.77
C ALA A 195 -8.58 -31.10 -9.39
N TYR A 196 -7.70 -31.34 -10.36
CA TYR A 196 -6.29 -31.66 -10.11
C TYR A 196 -5.57 -30.53 -9.35
N PHE A 197 -5.96 -29.26 -9.57
CA PHE A 197 -5.34 -28.13 -8.89
C PHE A 197 -5.69 -28.12 -7.40
N ALA A 198 -6.98 -28.29 -7.07
CA ALA A 198 -7.44 -28.40 -5.69
C ALA A 198 -6.81 -29.61 -4.97
N ARG A 199 -6.66 -30.75 -5.66
CA ARG A 199 -6.02 -31.95 -5.11
C ARG A 199 -4.53 -31.78 -4.84
N ALA A 200 -3.80 -31.12 -5.74
CA ALA A 200 -2.39 -30.80 -5.54
C ALA A 200 -2.20 -29.96 -4.26
N ILE A 201 -3.02 -28.92 -4.09
CA ILE A 201 -3.01 -28.09 -2.89
C ILE A 201 -3.37 -28.92 -1.65
N ALA A 202 -4.40 -29.76 -1.73
CA ALA A 202 -4.84 -30.60 -0.61
C ALA A 202 -3.72 -31.53 -0.12
N TYR A 203 -2.98 -32.16 -1.04
CA TYR A 203 -1.83 -32.98 -0.68
C TYR A 203 -0.74 -32.17 0.03
N GLU A 204 -0.46 -30.95 -0.43
CA GLU A 204 0.51 -30.10 0.27
C GLU A 204 0.03 -29.72 1.67
N VAL A 205 -1.19 -29.20 1.78
CA VAL A 205 -1.74 -28.75 3.07
C VAL A 205 -1.75 -29.92 4.05
N GLN A 206 -2.19 -31.10 3.60
CA GLN A 206 -2.18 -32.33 4.40
C GLN A 206 -0.76 -32.78 4.79
N MET A 207 0.25 -32.62 3.92
CA MET A 207 1.65 -32.88 4.26
C MET A 207 2.19 -31.91 5.32
N LYS A 208 1.84 -30.63 5.23
CA LYS A 208 2.32 -29.60 6.16
C LYS A 208 1.69 -29.73 7.53
N LEU A 209 0.39 -29.98 7.57
CA LEU A 209 -0.34 -30.22 8.80
C LEU A 209 0.19 -31.44 9.59
N ALA A 210 0.75 -32.44 8.89
CA ALA A 210 1.36 -33.62 9.52
C ALA A 210 2.85 -33.46 9.90
N ARG A 211 3.47 -32.30 9.63
CA ARG A 211 4.89 -32.04 9.95
C ARG A 211 5.10 -31.43 11.33
N ASP A 212 4.06 -30.92 11.98
CA ASP A 212 4.15 -30.31 13.30
C ASP A 212 4.17 -31.39 14.40
N VAL A 213 5.29 -32.13 14.46
CA VAL A 213 5.49 -33.25 15.41
C VAL A 213 5.39 -32.77 16.86
N GLY A 214 5.73 -31.50 17.12
CA GLY A 214 5.63 -30.89 18.45
C GLY A 214 4.20 -30.77 18.96
N ARG A 215 3.20 -30.71 18.06
CA ARG A 215 1.77 -30.75 18.40
C ARG A 215 1.20 -32.17 18.51
N GLY A 216 2.02 -33.20 18.26
CA GLY A 216 1.57 -34.59 18.18
C GLY A 216 0.71 -34.86 16.94
N ASP A 217 0.85 -34.02 15.91
CA ASP A 217 0.09 -34.14 14.67
C ASP A 217 0.81 -35.06 13.68
N THR A 218 0.55 -36.37 13.81
CA THR A 218 0.90 -37.38 12.79
C THR A 218 -0.23 -37.48 11.75
N SER A 219 -0.07 -38.25 10.68
CA SER A 219 -1.11 -38.40 9.66
C SER A 219 -2.42 -38.97 10.24
N PHE A 220 -3.40 -38.10 10.50
CA PHE A 220 -4.77 -38.49 10.83
C PHE A 220 -5.46 -39.07 9.60
N LYS A 221 -6.33 -40.06 9.82
CA LYS A 221 -7.29 -40.48 8.80
C LYS A 221 -8.37 -39.40 8.72
N LEU A 222 -8.37 -38.64 7.63
CA LEU A 222 -9.32 -37.57 7.37
C LEU A 222 -10.73 -38.13 7.24
N GLU A 223 -11.70 -37.46 7.85
CA GLU A 223 -13.10 -37.82 7.79
C GLU A 223 -13.91 -36.57 7.44
N VAL A 224 -14.85 -36.71 6.50
CA VAL A 224 -15.70 -35.59 6.10
C VAL A 224 -16.80 -35.46 7.14
N PRO A 225 -16.95 -34.30 7.81
CA PRO A 225 -18.03 -34.11 8.77
C PRO A 225 -19.38 -34.22 8.08
N ALA A 226 -20.38 -34.67 8.84
CA ALA A 226 -21.76 -34.45 8.42
C ALA A 226 -22.07 -32.95 8.57
N HIS A 227 -22.81 -32.34 7.63
CA HIS A 227 -23.13 -30.90 7.70
C HIS A 227 -23.92 -30.55 8.96
N GLU A 228 -24.71 -31.48 9.52
CA GLU A 228 -25.39 -31.30 10.80
C GLU A 228 -24.41 -31.18 11.98
N THR A 229 -23.28 -31.89 11.93
CA THR A 229 -22.21 -31.80 12.93
C THR A 229 -21.42 -30.50 12.78
N GLU A 230 -21.25 -30.04 11.54
CA GLU A 230 -20.60 -28.77 11.21
C GLU A 230 -21.34 -27.57 11.81
N ASP A 231 -22.67 -27.55 11.67
CA ASP A 231 -23.53 -26.55 12.30
C ASP A 231 -23.46 -26.55 13.84
N ALA A 232 -23.15 -27.70 14.44
CA ALA A 232 -22.99 -27.82 15.90
C ALA A 232 -21.59 -27.39 16.39
N GLY A 233 -20.61 -27.19 15.48
CA GLY A 233 -19.24 -26.83 15.82
C GLY A 233 -18.49 -27.88 16.66
N LYS A 234 -18.88 -29.15 16.57
CA LYS A 234 -18.33 -30.27 17.35
C LYS A 234 -17.65 -31.28 16.45
N PHE A 235 -16.40 -31.00 16.07
CA PHE A 235 -15.62 -31.88 15.20
C PHE A 235 -14.79 -32.88 16.01
N SER A 236 -14.73 -34.12 15.53
CA SER A 236 -13.62 -35.02 15.87
C SER A 236 -12.30 -34.46 15.34
N LYS A 237 -11.16 -34.93 15.87
CA LYS A 237 -9.85 -34.50 15.35
C LYS A 237 -9.70 -34.80 13.85
N SER A 238 -10.23 -35.92 13.37
CA SER A 238 -10.21 -36.29 11.95
C SER A 238 -11.02 -35.35 11.06
N GLU A 239 -12.18 -34.90 11.54
CA GLU A 239 -13.02 -33.92 10.84
C GLU A 239 -12.41 -32.52 10.89
N ASP A 240 -11.87 -32.09 12.02
CA ASP A 240 -11.17 -30.80 12.15
C ASP A 240 -9.98 -30.72 11.18
N MET A 241 -9.19 -31.80 11.10
CA MET A 241 -8.07 -31.86 10.16
C MET A 241 -8.52 -31.87 8.70
N PHE A 242 -9.66 -32.48 8.38
CA PHE A 242 -10.24 -32.40 7.04
C PHE A 242 -10.67 -30.96 6.71
N ASN A 243 -11.36 -30.30 7.64
CA ASN A 243 -11.78 -28.90 7.52
C ASN A 243 -10.59 -27.97 7.29
N ARG A 244 -9.49 -28.14 8.04
CA ARG A 244 -8.25 -27.38 7.81
C ARG A 244 -7.65 -27.61 6.43
N VAL A 245 -7.72 -28.84 5.91
CA VAL A 245 -7.25 -29.14 4.55
C VAL A 245 -8.08 -28.43 3.50
N ILE A 246 -9.42 -28.51 3.56
CA ILE A 246 -10.28 -27.82 2.58
C ILE A 246 -10.22 -26.30 2.74
N GLU A 247 -10.07 -25.77 3.95
CA GLU A 247 -9.89 -24.34 4.18
C GLU A 247 -8.58 -23.85 3.57
N GLY A 248 -7.47 -24.57 3.79
CA GLY A 248 -6.19 -24.24 3.17
C GLY A 248 -6.24 -24.31 1.64
N VAL A 249 -7.02 -25.24 1.09
CA VAL A 249 -7.29 -25.32 -0.36
C VAL A 249 -8.03 -24.08 -0.85
N VAL A 250 -9.11 -23.66 -0.16
CA VAL A 250 -9.87 -22.46 -0.52
C VAL A 250 -9.03 -21.18 -0.37
N GLN A 251 -8.30 -21.02 0.72
CA GLN A 251 -7.40 -19.88 0.96
C GLN A 251 -6.40 -19.71 -0.20
N ILE A 252 -5.78 -20.80 -0.65
CA ILE A 252 -4.81 -20.77 -1.74
C ILE A 252 -5.50 -20.58 -3.10
N LEU A 253 -6.67 -21.18 -3.33
CA LEU A 253 -7.45 -20.94 -4.55
C LEU A 253 -7.87 -19.48 -4.70
N CYS A 254 -8.18 -18.81 -3.58
CA CYS A 254 -8.59 -17.42 -3.53
C CYS A 254 -7.43 -16.45 -3.22
N MET A 255 -6.16 -16.87 -3.37
CA MET A 255 -5.01 -16.04 -2.99
C MET A 255 -5.00 -14.67 -3.70
N GLU A 256 -5.53 -14.60 -4.92
CA GLU A 256 -5.56 -13.37 -5.72
C GLU A 256 -6.46 -12.30 -5.10
N GLU A 257 -7.47 -12.68 -4.31
CA GLU A 257 -8.32 -11.72 -3.62
C GLU A 257 -7.56 -10.96 -2.53
N TYR A 258 -6.59 -11.61 -1.89
CA TYR A 258 -5.70 -10.95 -0.94
C TYR A 258 -4.91 -9.85 -1.64
N VAL A 259 -4.50 -10.07 -2.90
CA VAL A 259 -3.80 -9.10 -3.75
C VAL A 259 -4.79 -8.06 -4.30
N ARG A 260 -5.35 -7.24 -3.41
CA ARG A 260 -6.25 -6.14 -3.76
C ARG A 260 -5.49 -5.10 -4.60
N GLN A 261 -5.81 -4.96 -5.89
CA GLN A 261 -5.12 -3.99 -6.75
C GLN A 261 -5.17 -2.58 -6.14
N GLY A 262 -4.00 -2.02 -5.85
CA GLY A 262 -3.87 -0.67 -5.27
C GLY A 262 -4.06 -0.57 -3.75
N LYS A 263 -4.44 -1.66 -3.05
CA LYS A 263 -4.57 -1.71 -1.59
C LYS A 263 -3.51 -2.68 -1.06
N GLY A 264 -2.73 -2.24 -0.08
CA GLY A 264 -1.48 -2.92 0.26
C GLY A 264 -1.69 -4.39 0.62
N ALA A 265 -1.08 -5.28 -0.15
CA ALA A 265 -1.25 -6.71 -0.01
C ALA A 265 0.05 -7.43 -0.34
N LEU A 266 0.37 -8.43 0.46
CA LEU A 266 1.63 -9.15 0.38
C LEU A 266 1.36 -10.65 0.34
N VAL A 267 1.68 -11.31 -0.78
CA VAL A 267 1.72 -12.78 -0.85
C VAL A 267 3.16 -13.23 -0.72
N LEU A 268 3.48 -13.88 0.40
CA LEU A 268 4.83 -14.34 0.69
C LEU A 268 4.94 -15.84 0.51
N ASN A 269 5.93 -16.28 -0.29
CA ASN A 269 6.39 -17.66 -0.28
C ASN A 269 7.62 -17.81 0.64
N PRO A 270 7.49 -18.45 1.82
CA PRO A 270 8.62 -18.64 2.73
C PRO A 270 9.52 -19.83 2.35
N PHE A 271 9.18 -20.61 1.31
CA PHE A 271 9.87 -21.85 0.93
C PHE A 271 10.85 -21.64 -0.23
N ILE A 272 11.79 -20.72 -0.04
CA ILE A 272 12.86 -20.45 -1.01
C ILE A 272 14.08 -21.27 -0.61
N TYR A 273 14.47 -22.21 -1.48
CA TYR A 273 15.53 -23.17 -1.19
C TYR A 273 16.94 -22.65 -1.49
N LYS A 274 17.07 -21.61 -2.31
CA LYS A 274 18.34 -20.99 -2.65
C LYS A 274 18.55 -19.71 -1.86
N GLU A 275 19.69 -19.62 -1.19
CA GLU A 275 20.02 -18.48 -0.33
C GLU A 275 20.10 -17.18 -1.13
N GLU A 276 20.59 -17.22 -2.38
CA GLU A 276 20.62 -16.05 -3.26
C GLU A 276 19.22 -15.54 -3.64
N GLU A 277 18.24 -16.42 -3.79
CA GLU A 277 16.85 -16.06 -4.11
C GLU A 277 16.12 -15.53 -2.87
N LEU A 278 16.46 -16.05 -1.68
CA LEU A 278 15.86 -15.65 -0.41
C LEU A 278 16.10 -14.16 -0.13
N ALA A 279 17.32 -13.66 -0.35
CA ALA A 279 17.64 -12.25 -0.16
C ALA A 279 16.81 -11.33 -1.08
N GLY A 280 16.60 -11.75 -2.34
CA GLY A 280 15.79 -11.02 -3.31
C GLY A 280 14.30 -11.02 -2.94
N ALA A 281 13.76 -12.17 -2.52
CA ALA A 281 12.37 -12.26 -2.09
C ALA A 281 12.10 -11.50 -0.79
N LEU A 282 13.02 -11.54 0.18
CA LEU A 282 12.93 -10.73 1.40
C LEU A 282 12.99 -9.22 1.09
N GLN A 283 13.84 -8.81 0.15
CA GLN A 283 13.88 -7.42 -0.31
C GLN A 283 12.54 -7.02 -0.95
N LYS A 284 12.04 -7.81 -1.90
CA LYS A 284 10.74 -7.55 -2.54
C LYS A 284 9.61 -7.50 -1.50
N ALA A 285 9.59 -8.45 -0.57
CA ALA A 285 8.61 -8.49 0.51
C ALA A 285 8.66 -7.23 1.39
N SER A 286 9.87 -6.81 1.74
CA SER A 286 10.09 -5.57 2.49
C SER A 286 9.61 -4.36 1.70
N ASP A 287 9.89 -4.27 0.40
CA ASP A 287 9.46 -3.14 -0.43
C ASP A 287 7.94 -3.09 -0.58
N ASP A 288 7.32 -4.23 -0.84
CA ASP A 288 5.86 -4.39 -0.99
C ASP A 288 5.11 -4.08 0.33
N PHE A 289 5.73 -4.37 1.48
CA PHE A 289 5.20 -3.97 2.80
C PHE A 289 5.45 -2.49 3.11
N CYS A 290 6.71 -2.06 3.04
CA CYS A 290 7.15 -0.73 3.45
C CYS A 290 6.46 0.36 2.64
N ARG A 291 6.34 0.21 1.32
CA ARG A 291 5.80 1.26 0.44
C ARG A 291 4.38 1.71 0.85
N PRO A 292 3.37 0.83 0.91
CA PRO A 292 2.02 1.22 1.34
C PRO A 292 1.97 1.61 2.81
N TYR A 293 2.67 0.87 3.70
CA TYR A 293 2.71 1.19 5.13
C TYR A 293 3.23 2.61 5.39
N PHE A 294 4.42 2.95 4.88
CA PHE A 294 5.00 4.28 5.08
C PHE A 294 4.23 5.36 4.31
N SER A 295 3.63 5.05 3.16
CA SER A 295 2.76 6.02 2.48
C SER A 295 1.55 6.38 3.35
N HIS A 296 0.94 5.39 4.00
CA HIS A 296 -0.17 5.62 4.92
C HIS A 296 0.28 6.37 6.18
N LEU A 297 1.37 5.92 6.81
CA LEU A 297 1.95 6.60 7.98
C LEU A 297 2.29 8.06 7.68
N LEU A 298 2.92 8.36 6.54
CA LEU A 298 3.26 9.72 6.14
C LEU A 298 2.02 10.56 5.86
N LYS A 299 0.96 9.99 5.27
CA LYS A 299 -0.34 10.69 5.13
C LYS A 299 -0.94 11.02 6.49
N THR A 300 -0.95 10.07 7.43
CA THR A 300 -1.47 10.27 8.78
C THR A 300 -0.66 11.32 9.55
N ILE A 301 0.68 11.24 9.50
CA ILE A 301 1.57 12.25 10.08
C ILE A 301 1.32 13.62 9.44
N ALA A 302 1.23 13.70 8.11
CA ALA A 302 0.94 14.95 7.41
C ALA A 302 -0.42 15.54 7.80
N GLN A 303 -1.44 14.70 8.02
CA GLN A 303 -2.74 15.12 8.52
C GLN A 303 -2.68 15.62 9.97
N GLN A 304 -1.92 14.94 10.84
CA GLN A 304 -1.75 15.35 12.24
C GLN A 304 -0.90 16.61 12.41
N HIS A 305 0.08 16.82 11.52
CA HIS A 305 0.99 17.98 11.55
C HIS A 305 0.57 19.13 10.63
N LYS A 306 -0.52 19.00 9.85
CA LYS A 306 -1.13 20.16 9.19
C LYS A 306 -1.50 21.10 10.35
N PRO A 307 -0.85 22.28 10.50
CA PRO A 307 -1.14 23.16 11.61
C PRO A 307 -2.65 23.38 11.60
N LYS A 308 -3.30 23.16 12.75
CA LYS A 308 -4.74 23.41 12.92
C LYS A 308 -4.97 24.92 12.71
N GLN A 309 -4.97 25.35 11.47
CA GLN A 309 -5.58 26.60 11.05
C GLN A 309 -7.07 26.27 11.08
N THR A 310 -7.62 26.29 12.29
CA THR A 310 -9.02 26.01 12.55
C THR A 310 -9.83 27.03 11.77
N ASP A 311 -10.75 26.55 10.94
CA ASP A 311 -11.84 27.32 10.39
C ASP A 311 -12.93 27.37 11.47
N PRO A 312 -12.99 28.45 12.27
CA PRO A 312 -13.80 28.44 13.48
C PRO A 312 -15.30 28.47 13.16
N ALA A 313 -15.68 29.03 12.00
CA ALA A 313 -17.06 29.14 11.55
C ALA A 313 -17.14 29.70 10.12
N ARG A 314 -18.23 29.43 9.41
CA ARG A 314 -18.71 30.25 8.29
C ARG A 314 -19.23 31.60 8.84
N PRO A 315 -18.56 32.74 8.57
CA PRO A 315 -18.94 34.02 9.13
C PRO A 315 -20.19 34.59 8.44
N VAL A 316 -20.84 35.55 9.07
CA VAL A 316 -21.90 36.34 8.43
C VAL A 316 -21.26 37.23 7.35
N PRO A 317 -21.76 37.26 6.11
CA PRO A 317 -21.17 38.07 5.05
C PRO A 317 -21.05 39.56 5.44
N GLY A 318 -19.82 40.07 5.40
CA GLY A 318 -19.49 41.46 5.77
C GLY A 318 -19.06 41.65 7.23
N GLU A 319 -19.14 40.61 8.07
CA GLU A 319 -18.61 40.61 9.43
C GLU A 319 -17.21 39.97 9.48
N GLU A 320 -16.46 40.23 10.56
CA GLU A 320 -15.18 39.57 10.80
C GLU A 320 -15.38 38.09 11.17
N MET A 321 -14.35 37.27 10.91
CA MET A 321 -14.35 35.86 11.31
C MET A 321 -14.40 35.75 12.84
N PRO A 322 -15.41 35.08 13.44
CA PRO A 322 -15.44 34.93 14.89
C PRO A 322 -14.34 33.96 15.33
N THR A 323 -13.82 34.16 16.53
CA THR A 323 -12.90 33.23 17.19
C THR A 323 -13.64 31.99 17.66
N GLN A 324 -12.93 30.87 17.83
CA GLN A 324 -13.54 29.63 18.34
C GLN A 324 -14.14 29.83 19.75
N GLU A 325 -13.52 30.67 20.58
CA GLU A 325 -14.02 31.04 21.90
C GLU A 325 -15.37 31.77 21.82
N GLU A 326 -15.53 32.72 20.89
CA GLU A 326 -16.79 33.44 20.68
C GLU A 326 -17.90 32.50 20.19
N VAL A 327 -17.58 31.63 19.23
CA VAL A 327 -18.49 30.60 18.73
C VAL A 327 -18.96 29.68 19.86
N ASN A 328 -18.02 29.16 20.64
CA ASN A 328 -18.33 28.27 21.76
C ASN A 328 -19.18 28.97 22.82
N ALA A 329 -18.87 30.23 23.16
CA ALA A 329 -19.63 31.01 24.12
C ALA A 329 -21.08 31.23 23.66
N GLU A 330 -21.29 31.50 22.37
CA GLU A 330 -22.64 31.68 21.82
C GLU A 330 -23.44 30.37 21.79
N ILE A 331 -22.82 29.23 21.42
CA ILE A 331 -23.50 27.93 21.44
C ILE A 331 -23.93 27.57 22.87
N VAL A 332 -23.07 27.79 23.86
CA VAL A 332 -23.39 27.56 25.28
C VAL A 332 -24.53 28.49 25.73
N LYS A 333 -24.48 29.77 25.33
CA LYS A 333 -25.50 30.77 25.69
C LYS A 333 -26.88 30.46 25.10
N ALA A 334 -26.95 30.11 23.82
CA ALA A 334 -28.21 29.75 23.16
C ALA A 334 -28.70 28.36 23.61
N GLY A 335 -27.78 27.47 23.95
CA GLY A 335 -28.02 26.12 24.45
C GLY A 335 -28.15 25.11 23.31
N TRP A 336 -27.10 24.30 23.10
CA TRP A 336 -27.06 23.20 22.12
C TRP A 336 -28.30 22.30 22.15
N GLU A 337 -28.76 21.92 23.35
CA GLU A 337 -29.91 21.04 23.51
C GLU A 337 -31.26 21.65 23.11
N LYS A 338 -31.32 22.97 22.96
CA LYS A 338 -32.52 23.67 22.50
C LYS A 338 -32.55 23.83 20.98
N ALA A 339 -31.44 23.58 20.30
CA ALA A 339 -31.36 23.64 18.85
C ALA A 339 -32.08 22.44 18.22
N LYS A 340 -32.77 22.68 17.11
CA LYS A 340 -33.54 21.67 16.38
C LYS A 340 -32.58 20.77 15.59
N ALA A 341 -32.65 19.46 15.81
CA ALA A 341 -31.92 18.50 14.98
C ALA A 341 -32.40 18.56 13.52
N ILE A 342 -31.45 18.44 12.59
CA ILE A 342 -31.67 18.32 11.15
C ILE A 342 -31.37 16.88 10.77
N ASP A 343 -32.41 16.16 10.34
CA ASP A 343 -32.31 14.75 9.94
C ASP A 343 -31.79 14.59 8.50
N GLU A 344 -31.51 13.34 8.11
CA GLU A 344 -30.98 12.99 6.80
C GLU A 344 -31.94 13.24 5.62
N TYR A 345 -33.23 13.49 5.91
CA TYR A 345 -34.25 13.79 4.89
C TYR A 345 -34.51 15.29 4.74
N ALA A 346 -33.85 16.13 5.55
CA ALA A 346 -33.95 17.56 5.41
C ALA A 346 -33.44 18.01 4.02
N PRO A 347 -34.16 18.91 3.32
CA PRO A 347 -33.78 19.35 1.98
C PRO A 347 -32.34 19.86 1.88
N GLU A 348 -31.87 20.60 2.89
CA GLU A 348 -30.50 21.11 2.93
C GLU A 348 -29.44 19.99 2.99
N VAL A 349 -29.71 18.88 3.67
CA VAL A 349 -28.79 17.73 3.77
C VAL A 349 -28.75 16.98 2.44
N ILE A 350 -29.91 16.71 1.84
CA ILE A 350 -30.02 16.01 0.55
C ILE A 350 -29.23 16.76 -0.53
N ILE A 351 -29.38 18.09 -0.60
CA ILE A 351 -28.70 18.94 -1.58
C ILE A 351 -27.19 18.95 -1.33
N ALA A 352 -26.75 19.10 -0.07
CA ALA A 352 -25.34 19.11 0.28
C ALA A 352 -24.65 17.78 -0.06
N VAL A 353 -25.25 16.66 0.31
CA VAL A 353 -24.74 15.31 0.02
C VAL A 353 -24.65 15.07 -1.49
N ALA A 354 -25.70 15.42 -2.24
CA ALA A 354 -25.71 15.25 -3.69
C ALA A 354 -24.58 16.04 -4.38
N TYR A 355 -24.36 17.29 -3.95
CA TYR A 355 -23.25 18.10 -4.44
C TYR A 355 -21.89 17.48 -4.10
N LEU A 356 -21.67 17.07 -2.84
CA LEU A 356 -20.39 16.49 -2.40
C LEU A 356 -20.03 15.24 -3.22
N ARG A 357 -20.99 14.34 -3.44
CA ARG A 357 -20.79 13.16 -4.31
C ARG A 357 -20.43 13.54 -5.73
N ASN A 358 -21.18 14.45 -6.35
CA ASN A 358 -20.95 14.88 -7.73
C ASN A 358 -19.61 15.62 -7.91
N ALA A 359 -19.15 16.31 -6.87
CA ALA A 359 -17.86 17.01 -6.86
C ALA A 359 -16.67 16.09 -6.53
N GLY A 360 -16.91 14.80 -6.26
CA GLY A 360 -15.87 13.80 -5.94
C GLY A 360 -15.43 13.79 -4.47
N TYR A 361 -16.24 14.34 -3.56
CA TYR A 361 -16.00 14.34 -2.11
C TYR A 361 -16.84 13.26 -1.40
N GLU A 362 -16.69 11.99 -1.81
CA GLU A 362 -17.53 10.88 -1.31
C GLU A 362 -17.40 10.71 0.22
N ASP A 363 -16.19 10.75 0.76
CA ASP A 363 -15.95 10.58 2.20
C ASP A 363 -16.70 11.64 3.04
N MET A 364 -16.72 12.89 2.58
CA MET A 364 -17.47 13.97 3.24
C MET A 364 -18.98 13.78 3.10
N ALA A 365 -19.45 13.29 1.95
CA ALA A 365 -20.87 13.02 1.72
C ALA A 365 -21.38 11.92 2.67
N VAL A 366 -20.64 10.80 2.76
CA VAL A 366 -20.94 9.69 3.68
C VAL A 366 -20.93 10.16 5.13
N TYR A 367 -19.93 10.96 5.50
CA TYR A 367 -19.84 11.46 6.87
C TYR A 367 -20.95 12.46 7.21
N LEU A 368 -21.34 13.34 6.29
CA LEU A 368 -22.47 14.25 6.48
C LEU A 368 -23.79 13.49 6.67
N GLU A 369 -24.03 12.42 5.90
CA GLU A 369 -25.18 11.52 6.09
C GLU A 369 -25.17 10.87 7.48
N TYR A 370 -24.01 10.45 7.96
CA TYR A 370 -23.85 9.89 9.31
C TYR A 370 -24.21 10.92 10.39
N LEU A 371 -23.71 12.15 10.29
CA LEU A 371 -24.01 13.23 11.24
C LEU A 371 -25.53 13.53 11.26
N ALA A 372 -26.16 13.60 10.09
CA ALA A 372 -27.60 13.84 9.98
C ALA A 372 -28.43 12.71 10.60
N LYS A 373 -28.15 11.44 10.25
CA LYS A 373 -28.82 10.25 10.82
C LYS A 373 -28.69 10.14 12.33
N SER A 374 -27.57 10.63 12.87
CA SER A 374 -27.27 10.60 14.30
C SER A 374 -27.80 11.81 15.07
N GLY A 375 -28.48 12.76 14.40
CA GLY A 375 -28.99 13.99 15.03
C GLY A 375 -27.89 14.96 15.49
N LEU A 376 -26.70 14.87 14.87
CA LEU A 376 -25.51 15.66 15.18
C LEU A 376 -25.39 16.93 14.32
N ILE A 377 -26.39 17.22 13.49
CA ILE A 377 -26.56 18.51 12.82
C ILE A 377 -27.70 19.23 13.51
N ARG A 378 -27.47 20.44 14.03
CA ARG A 378 -28.53 21.21 14.73
C ARG A 378 -28.62 22.65 14.28
N ALA A 379 -29.85 23.17 14.18
CA ALA A 379 -30.17 24.54 13.84
C ALA A 379 -30.80 25.31 15.01
N GLY A 380 -30.29 26.50 15.32
CA GLY A 380 -30.77 27.33 16.43
C GLY A 380 -30.52 28.83 16.21
N PRO A 381 -31.03 29.73 17.07
CA PRO A 381 -30.88 31.17 16.90
C PRO A 381 -29.51 31.66 17.42
N PHE A 382 -28.42 31.15 16.83
CA PHE A 382 -27.04 31.52 17.22
C PHE A 382 -26.60 32.82 16.53
N ALA A 383 -25.98 33.75 17.24
CA ALA A 383 -25.41 34.97 16.67
C ALA A 383 -23.91 34.84 16.31
N GLY A 384 -23.39 35.76 15.49
CA GLY A 384 -21.98 35.89 15.13
C GLY A 384 -21.49 34.97 13.99
N PHE A 385 -22.26 33.96 13.58
CA PHE A 385 -21.88 33.04 12.51
C PHE A 385 -23.09 32.45 11.79
N LEU A 386 -22.88 31.94 10.58
CA LEU A 386 -23.88 31.18 9.81
C LEU A 386 -23.84 29.69 10.12
N ALA A 387 -22.63 29.13 10.26
CA ALA A 387 -22.43 27.74 10.66
C ALA A 387 -21.06 27.53 11.32
N THR A 388 -20.87 26.41 12.00
CA THR A 388 -19.58 26.01 12.61
C THR A 388 -19.54 24.51 12.87
N ALA A 389 -18.34 23.92 12.86
CA ALA A 389 -18.06 22.62 13.45
C ALA A 389 -17.85 22.75 14.98
N TYR A 390 -18.65 22.04 15.78
CA TYR A 390 -18.60 22.09 17.24
C TYR A 390 -18.56 20.69 17.85
N GLN A 391 -17.42 20.31 18.44
CA GLN A 391 -17.23 19.01 19.12
C GLN A 391 -17.61 17.80 18.23
N GLY A 392 -17.17 17.80 16.98
CA GLY A 392 -17.51 16.75 16.00
C GLY A 392 -18.91 16.87 15.37
N ASN A 393 -19.68 17.89 15.73
CA ASN A 393 -21.04 18.17 15.24
C ASN A 393 -21.05 19.37 14.28
N ILE A 394 -22.17 19.60 13.58
CA ILE A 394 -22.38 20.82 12.77
C ILE A 394 -23.52 21.64 13.37
N VAL A 395 -23.28 22.94 13.54
CA VAL A 395 -24.25 23.91 14.04
C VAL A 395 -24.63 24.87 12.93
N LEU A 396 -25.92 25.09 12.71
CA LEU A 396 -26.45 26.09 11.77
C LEU A 396 -27.16 27.22 12.52
N SER A 397 -26.89 28.46 12.14
CA SER A 397 -27.64 29.61 12.63
C SER A 397 -28.93 29.83 11.85
N THR A 398 -30.00 30.10 12.58
CA THR A 398 -31.29 30.54 12.06
C THR A 398 -31.55 32.02 12.33
N ASN A 399 -30.59 32.72 12.95
CA ASN A 399 -30.73 34.11 13.39
C ASN A 399 -30.66 35.13 12.24
N TYR A 400 -30.22 34.69 11.06
CA TYR A 400 -30.00 35.53 9.88
C TYR A 400 -30.95 35.13 8.74
N PRO A 401 -32.17 35.70 8.64
CA PRO A 401 -33.18 35.26 7.68
C PRO A 401 -32.71 35.19 6.21
N PRO A 402 -31.90 36.12 5.69
CA PRO A 402 -31.38 36.03 4.31
C PRO A 402 -30.52 34.80 4.05
N PHE A 403 -29.83 34.30 5.08
CA PHE A 403 -28.93 33.15 5.02
C PHE A 403 -29.56 31.87 5.61
N ASN A 404 -30.86 31.90 5.89
CA ASN A 404 -31.60 30.80 6.48
C ASN A 404 -32.46 30.05 5.45
N THR A 405 -32.16 30.21 4.16
CA THR A 405 -32.82 29.48 3.07
C THR A 405 -32.25 28.07 2.97
N VAL A 406 -32.97 27.15 2.31
CA VAL A 406 -32.51 25.77 2.10
C VAL A 406 -31.15 25.73 1.39
N ILE A 407 -30.95 26.57 0.37
CA ILE A 407 -29.70 26.63 -0.40
C ILE A 407 -28.56 27.18 0.46
N GLU A 408 -28.80 28.22 1.25
CA GLU A 408 -27.78 28.79 2.15
C GLU A 408 -27.41 27.83 3.27
N ARG A 409 -28.37 27.07 3.81
CA ARG A 409 -28.08 26.00 4.77
C ARG A 409 -27.30 24.85 4.13
N ALA A 410 -27.62 24.44 2.91
CA ALA A 410 -26.83 23.45 2.19
C ALA A 410 -25.40 23.93 1.96
N ALA A 411 -25.21 25.19 1.57
CA ALA A 411 -23.90 25.83 1.44
C ALA A 411 -23.13 25.82 2.78
N SER A 412 -23.80 26.14 3.89
CA SER A 412 -23.23 26.01 5.24
C SER A 412 -22.78 24.58 5.55
N LEU A 413 -23.59 23.55 5.24
CA LEU A 413 -23.21 22.16 5.47
C LEU A 413 -21.98 21.75 4.64
N ILE A 414 -21.91 22.17 3.37
CA ILE A 414 -20.79 21.92 2.47
C ILE A 414 -19.50 22.60 2.97
N HIS A 415 -19.63 23.79 3.54
CA HIS A 415 -18.53 24.52 4.17
C HIS A 415 -18.03 23.77 5.40
N GLU A 416 -18.90 23.55 6.38
CA GLU A 416 -18.53 23.04 7.70
C GLU A 416 -18.09 21.57 7.69
N ILE A 417 -18.60 20.74 6.77
CA ILE A 417 -18.17 19.33 6.71
C ILE A 417 -16.66 19.20 6.50
N GLY A 418 -16.03 20.17 5.81
CA GLY A 418 -14.57 20.19 5.65
C GLY A 418 -13.82 20.58 6.93
N SER A 419 -14.48 21.27 7.86
CA SER A 419 -13.95 21.70 9.15
C SER A 419 -14.11 20.67 10.26
N VAL A 420 -14.97 19.65 10.09
CA VAL A 420 -15.18 18.61 11.11
C VAL A 420 -13.91 17.78 11.30
N ASP A 421 -13.72 17.29 12.54
CA ASP A 421 -12.65 16.37 12.93
C ASP A 421 -12.56 15.20 11.93
N GLY A 422 -11.41 15.11 11.24
CA GLY A 422 -11.15 14.13 10.19
C GLY A 422 -10.74 14.76 8.86
N PHE A 423 -11.35 15.91 8.51
CA PHE A 423 -11.04 16.62 7.26
C PHE A 423 -10.10 17.81 7.49
N ASN A 424 -10.33 18.60 8.55
CA ASN A 424 -9.47 19.71 8.99
C ASN A 424 -9.01 20.64 7.85
N LEU A 425 -9.93 20.99 6.94
CA LEU A 425 -9.66 21.91 5.85
C LEU A 425 -9.69 23.34 6.36
N VAL A 426 -8.86 24.19 5.75
CA VAL A 426 -8.78 25.60 6.15
C VAL A 426 -9.94 26.40 5.54
N HIS A 427 -10.28 27.52 6.15
CA HIS A 427 -11.39 28.38 5.69
C HIS A 427 -11.38 28.67 4.19
N ALA A 428 -10.22 28.96 3.60
CA ALA A 428 -10.10 29.23 2.17
C ALA A 428 -10.50 28.02 1.29
N GLU A 429 -10.21 26.79 1.73
CA GLU A 429 -10.58 25.55 1.03
C GLU A 429 -12.08 25.28 1.13
N ASN A 430 -12.68 25.53 2.30
CA ASN A 430 -14.12 25.39 2.52
C ASN A 430 -14.92 26.47 1.77
N ALA A 431 -14.49 27.72 1.83
CA ALA A 431 -15.08 28.83 1.08
C ALA A 431 -15.01 28.60 -0.44
N ALA A 432 -13.92 28.03 -0.95
CA ALA A 432 -13.83 27.68 -2.37
C ALA A 432 -14.87 26.61 -2.76
N ARG A 433 -15.06 25.58 -1.92
CA ARG A 433 -16.04 24.51 -2.16
C ARG A 433 -17.47 25.04 -2.11
N GLU A 434 -17.76 25.95 -1.18
CA GLU A 434 -19.01 26.68 -1.07
C GLU A 434 -19.30 27.53 -2.33
N GLN A 435 -18.30 28.30 -2.80
CA GLN A 435 -18.45 29.08 -4.02
C GLN A 435 -18.69 28.22 -5.26
N ASP A 436 -18.02 27.08 -5.36
CA ASP A 436 -18.23 26.12 -6.44
C ASP A 436 -19.65 25.52 -6.41
N PHE A 437 -20.22 25.30 -5.22
CA PHE A 437 -21.62 24.92 -5.05
C PHE A 437 -22.57 25.99 -5.59
N PHE A 438 -22.37 27.26 -5.22
CA PHE A 438 -23.19 28.36 -5.76
C PHE A 438 -23.06 28.50 -7.28
N LYS A 439 -21.86 28.36 -7.84
CA LYS A 439 -21.65 28.37 -9.30
C LYS A 439 -22.36 27.22 -10.00
N ALA A 440 -22.33 26.02 -9.43
CA ALA A 440 -23.06 24.87 -9.95
C ALA A 440 -24.58 25.11 -9.95
N GLY A 441 -25.10 25.80 -8.92
CA GLY A 441 -26.50 26.19 -8.82
C GLY A 441 -26.93 27.32 -9.78
N GLN A 442 -26.02 28.20 -10.19
CA GLN A 442 -26.31 29.31 -11.12
C GLN A 442 -26.64 28.86 -12.56
N GLY A 443 -26.33 27.60 -12.92
CA GLY A 443 -26.78 26.99 -14.18
C GLY A 443 -28.25 26.54 -14.17
N ILE A 444 -28.93 26.69 -13.03
CA ILE A 444 -30.34 26.37 -12.83
C ILE A 444 -31.06 27.71 -12.67
N GLU A 445 -31.81 28.16 -13.68
CA GLU A 445 -32.54 29.44 -13.61
C GLU A 445 -33.40 29.54 -12.33
N PRO A 446 -33.59 30.73 -11.75
CA PRO A 446 -34.24 30.88 -10.45
C PRO A 446 -35.72 30.52 -10.57
N PHE A 447 -36.07 29.34 -10.04
CA PHE A 447 -37.46 28.97 -9.79
C PHE A 447 -38.12 30.07 -8.94
N ARG A 448 -39.24 30.61 -9.45
CA ARG A 448 -39.90 31.81 -8.90
C ARG A 448 -40.78 31.49 -7.69
N SER A 449 -40.94 30.20 -7.33
CA SER A 449 -41.56 29.81 -6.07
C SER A 449 -41.10 28.43 -5.57
N TYR A 450 -41.29 28.18 -4.27
CA TYR A 450 -40.97 26.90 -3.62
C TYR A 450 -41.72 25.72 -4.25
N ALA A 451 -42.93 25.95 -4.76
CA ALA A 451 -43.73 24.95 -5.48
C ALA A 451 -43.13 24.57 -6.85
N GLU A 452 -42.47 25.52 -7.52
CA GLU A 452 -41.76 25.25 -8.78
C GLU A 452 -40.46 24.49 -8.55
N LEU A 453 -39.79 24.69 -7.40
CA LEU A 453 -38.62 23.92 -7.01
C LEU A 453 -38.98 22.49 -6.59
N GLU A 454 -40.08 22.31 -5.84
CA GLU A 454 -40.63 20.98 -5.52
C GLU A 454 -41.12 20.25 -6.77
N GLN A 455 -41.76 20.97 -7.70
CA GLN A 455 -42.20 20.39 -8.97
C GLN A 455 -41.01 20.07 -9.89
N ALA A 456 -39.99 20.92 -9.97
CA ALA A 456 -38.78 20.65 -10.75
C ALA A 456 -37.89 19.57 -10.11
N MET A 457 -37.85 19.46 -8.77
CA MET A 457 -37.24 18.32 -8.08
C MET A 457 -38.06 17.05 -8.28
N ALA A 458 -39.39 17.10 -8.21
CA ALA A 458 -40.24 15.96 -8.51
C ALA A 458 -40.13 15.54 -9.99
N GLU A 459 -39.98 16.50 -10.90
CA GLU A 459 -39.75 16.27 -12.33
C GLU A 459 -38.33 15.77 -12.60
N SER A 460 -37.30 16.24 -11.90
CA SER A 460 -35.91 15.77 -11.99
C SER A 460 -35.71 14.40 -11.34
N ILE A 461 -36.38 14.13 -10.21
CA ILE A 461 -36.49 12.80 -9.59
C ILE A 461 -37.30 11.88 -10.51
N ALA A 462 -38.38 12.35 -11.13
CA ALA A 462 -39.12 11.60 -12.15
C ALA A 462 -38.34 11.43 -13.46
N GLU A 463 -37.43 12.35 -13.82
CA GLU A 463 -36.51 12.26 -14.97
C GLU A 463 -35.39 11.25 -14.66
N THR A 464 -34.93 11.20 -13.41
CA THR A 464 -33.96 10.23 -12.88
C THR A 464 -34.59 8.84 -12.73
N MET A 465 -35.87 8.77 -12.34
CA MET A 465 -36.65 7.52 -12.38
C MET A 465 -37.02 7.12 -13.82
N ARG A 466 -37.23 8.08 -14.72
CA ARG A 466 -37.41 7.84 -16.16
C ARG A 466 -36.10 7.47 -16.87
N SER A 467 -34.94 7.91 -16.40
CA SER A 467 -33.64 7.46 -16.90
C SER A 467 -33.38 6.03 -16.44
N GLY A 468 -33.78 5.66 -15.22
CA GLY A 468 -33.87 4.26 -14.79
C GLY A 468 -34.80 3.42 -15.67
N ALA A 469 -35.98 3.95 -16.05
CA ALA A 469 -36.88 3.28 -16.99
C ALA A 469 -36.33 3.20 -18.43
N LYS A 470 -35.55 4.20 -18.88
CA LYS A 470 -34.85 4.20 -20.18
C LYS A 470 -33.70 3.21 -20.19
N SER A 471 -32.94 3.07 -19.10
CA SER A 471 -31.89 2.06 -18.97
C SER A 471 -32.45 0.64 -18.87
N LEU A 472 -33.60 0.46 -18.20
CA LEU A 472 -34.34 -0.80 -18.20
C LEU A 472 -34.91 -1.11 -19.60
N ALA A 473 -35.50 -0.11 -20.27
CA ALA A 473 -35.98 -0.25 -21.64
C ALA A 473 -34.84 -0.50 -22.64
N PHE A 474 -33.64 0.04 -22.40
CA PHE A 474 -32.43 -0.22 -23.18
C PHE A 474 -31.94 -1.67 -22.98
N GLY A 475 -31.90 -2.16 -21.74
CA GLY A 475 -31.62 -3.58 -21.47
C GLY A 475 -32.66 -4.53 -22.11
N LEU A 476 -33.95 -4.17 -22.04
CA LEU A 476 -35.01 -4.94 -22.70
C LEU A 476 -34.94 -4.86 -24.24
N TYR A 477 -34.59 -3.70 -24.79
CA TYR A 477 -34.42 -3.47 -26.22
C TYR A 477 -33.21 -4.23 -26.79
N LEU A 478 -32.18 -4.45 -25.97
CA LEU A 478 -31.04 -5.31 -26.27
C LEU A 478 -31.31 -6.81 -26.05
N GLY A 479 -32.56 -7.18 -25.70
CA GLY A 479 -32.99 -8.58 -25.59
C GLY A 479 -32.70 -9.27 -24.26
N TYR A 480 -32.28 -8.54 -23.23
CA TYR A 480 -32.03 -9.12 -21.90
C TYR A 480 -33.34 -9.45 -21.17
N PRO A 481 -33.40 -10.54 -20.38
CA PRO A 481 -34.52 -10.82 -19.48
C PRO A 481 -34.75 -9.66 -18.51
N ALA A 482 -36.01 -9.41 -18.15
CA ALA A 482 -36.40 -8.25 -17.34
C ALA A 482 -35.75 -8.18 -15.95
N GLU A 483 -35.28 -9.31 -15.44
CA GLU A 483 -34.54 -9.43 -14.19
C GLU A 483 -33.07 -9.01 -14.31
N ASP A 484 -32.42 -9.30 -15.44
CA ASP A 484 -31.03 -8.91 -15.74
C ASP A 484 -30.94 -7.46 -16.24
N ALA A 485 -31.97 -7.00 -16.95
CA ALA A 485 -32.06 -5.62 -17.41
C ALA A 485 -32.09 -4.58 -16.26
N ARG A 486 -32.34 -5.03 -15.01
CA ARG A 486 -32.29 -4.18 -13.81
C ARG A 486 -30.88 -3.74 -13.42
N ILE A 487 -29.83 -4.46 -13.87
CA ILE A 487 -28.44 -4.08 -13.61
C ILE A 487 -28.10 -2.71 -14.22
N PHE A 488 -28.71 -2.39 -15.36
CA PHE A 488 -28.55 -1.10 -16.06
C PHE A 488 -29.21 0.08 -15.32
N VAL A 489 -30.05 -0.20 -14.30
CA VAL A 489 -30.69 0.81 -13.44
C VAL A 489 -29.85 1.12 -12.20
N GLN A 490 -28.95 0.21 -11.80
CA GLN A 490 -28.24 0.26 -10.52
C GLN A 490 -26.79 0.74 -10.62
N ARG A 491 -26.23 0.94 -11.82
CA ARG A 491 -24.83 1.35 -12.01
C ARG A 491 -24.69 2.39 -13.14
N PRO A 492 -23.72 3.32 -13.03
CA PRO A 492 -23.36 4.24 -14.12
C PRO A 492 -22.93 3.48 -15.38
N ILE A 493 -23.34 3.94 -16.57
CA ILE A 493 -23.09 3.29 -17.87
C ILE A 493 -21.59 3.11 -18.16
N ASP A 494 -20.78 4.04 -17.72
CA ASP A 494 -19.32 4.05 -17.76
C ASP A 494 -18.68 2.87 -17.02
N MET A 495 -19.27 2.42 -15.89
CA MET A 495 -18.82 1.20 -15.19
C MET A 495 -19.22 -0.11 -15.90
N LEU A 496 -20.22 -0.09 -16.78
CA LEU A 496 -20.65 -1.25 -17.57
C LEU A 496 -19.86 -1.40 -18.87
N LEU A 497 -19.25 -0.31 -19.36
CA LEU A 497 -18.43 -0.26 -20.56
C LEU A 497 -16.95 -0.60 -20.32
N GLU A 498 -16.53 -0.75 -19.06
CA GLU A 498 -15.25 -1.37 -18.74
C GLU A 498 -15.29 -2.87 -19.04
N ASP A 499 -14.34 -3.32 -19.87
CA ASP A 499 -14.29 -4.56 -20.64
C ASP A 499 -14.26 -5.88 -19.82
N ASN A 500 -14.56 -5.83 -18.51
CA ASN A 500 -14.44 -6.93 -17.56
C ASN A 500 -15.72 -7.30 -16.81
N VAL A 501 -16.81 -6.52 -16.87
CA VAL A 501 -18.05 -6.86 -16.13
C VAL A 501 -18.90 -7.91 -16.86
N LEU A 502 -18.85 -7.97 -18.19
CA LEU A 502 -19.71 -8.85 -19.01
C LEU A 502 -19.03 -10.14 -19.49
N LYS A 503 -17.70 -10.24 -19.41
CA LYS A 503 -16.90 -11.41 -19.82
C LYS A 503 -17.24 -12.75 -19.14
N PRO A 504 -17.70 -12.81 -17.87
CA PRO A 504 -17.98 -14.10 -17.22
C PRO A 504 -19.29 -14.76 -17.68
N ILE A 505 -20.20 -14.00 -18.30
CA ILE A 505 -21.61 -14.41 -18.46
C ILE A 505 -21.87 -15.05 -19.84
N TYR A 506 -21.06 -14.78 -20.87
CA TYR A 506 -21.23 -15.37 -22.21
C TYR A 506 -19.90 -15.76 -22.89
N PRO A 507 -19.82 -16.91 -23.60
CA PRO A 507 -18.60 -17.36 -24.27
C PRO A 507 -18.33 -16.63 -25.60
N ARG A 508 -17.04 -16.60 -26.00
CA ARG A 508 -16.39 -15.81 -27.07
C ARG A 508 -16.91 -15.95 -28.52
N ASN A 509 -17.98 -16.71 -28.76
CA ASN A 509 -18.36 -17.20 -30.09
C ASN A 509 -19.63 -16.58 -30.68
N GLN A 510 -20.22 -15.56 -30.05
CA GLN A 510 -21.21 -14.69 -30.71
C GLN A 510 -20.53 -13.45 -31.28
N ARG A 511 -20.18 -13.50 -32.57
CA ARG A 511 -19.72 -12.33 -33.33
C ARG A 511 -20.94 -11.62 -33.94
N TRP A 512 -21.15 -10.36 -33.57
CA TRP A 512 -22.06 -9.43 -34.24
C TRP A 512 -21.26 -8.65 -35.28
N VAL A 513 -21.25 -9.14 -36.52
CA VAL A 513 -20.54 -8.52 -37.64
C VAL A 513 -21.46 -8.63 -38.86
N SER A 514 -21.68 -7.52 -39.57
CA SER A 514 -22.38 -7.54 -40.85
C SER A 514 -21.59 -8.35 -41.91
N GLU A 515 -22.24 -8.71 -43.04
CA GLU A 515 -21.61 -9.51 -44.13
C GLU A 515 -20.34 -8.87 -44.72
N ASP A 516 -20.15 -7.57 -44.50
CA ASP A 516 -19.04 -6.73 -44.93
C ASP A 516 -17.98 -6.46 -43.83
N GLY A 517 -18.08 -7.12 -42.67
CA GLY A 517 -16.99 -7.16 -41.69
C GLY A 517 -17.01 -6.04 -40.64
N ILE A 518 -18.10 -5.29 -40.51
CA ILE A 518 -18.22 -4.15 -39.59
C ILE A 518 -18.99 -4.57 -38.31
N PRO A 519 -18.47 -4.27 -37.10
CA PRO A 519 -19.19 -4.54 -35.85
C PRO A 519 -20.45 -3.66 -35.70
N ASP A 520 -21.60 -4.29 -35.44
CA ASP A 520 -22.93 -3.64 -35.45
C ASP A 520 -23.24 -2.72 -34.23
N PHE A 521 -22.32 -2.58 -33.26
CA PHE A 521 -22.64 -1.95 -31.97
C PHE A 521 -22.46 -0.41 -31.92
N LEU A 522 -21.82 0.23 -32.90
CA LEU A 522 -21.55 1.67 -32.81
C LEU A 522 -22.63 2.53 -33.49
N GLY A 523 -23.68 2.82 -32.74
CA GLY A 523 -24.57 3.93 -33.05
C GLY A 523 -23.90 5.27 -32.77
N PHE A 524 -23.25 5.87 -33.77
CA PHE A 524 -22.80 7.27 -33.70
C PHE A 524 -23.02 8.03 -35.02
N THR A 525 -23.06 9.36 -34.86
CA THR A 525 -23.20 10.42 -35.87
C THR A 525 -22.31 10.22 -37.10
N ASP A 526 -22.67 10.84 -38.23
CA ASP A 526 -21.96 10.66 -39.51
C ASP A 526 -20.45 10.94 -39.43
N ASP A 527 -20.01 11.82 -38.53
CA ASP A 527 -18.60 12.13 -38.27
C ASP A 527 -17.83 10.94 -37.69
N ALA A 528 -18.45 10.14 -36.83
CA ALA A 528 -17.82 8.95 -36.25
C ALA A 528 -17.67 7.82 -37.27
N LYS A 529 -18.62 7.70 -38.21
CA LYS A 529 -18.54 6.75 -39.33
C LYS A 529 -17.42 7.10 -40.29
N GLU A 530 -17.22 8.38 -40.60
CA GLU A 530 -16.10 8.83 -41.44
C GLU A 530 -14.75 8.64 -40.74
N LEU A 531 -14.66 8.94 -39.43
CA LEU A 531 -13.46 8.64 -38.65
C LEU A 531 -13.12 7.15 -38.65
N LEU A 532 -14.11 6.26 -38.45
CA LEU A 532 -13.88 4.81 -38.47
C LEU A 532 -13.45 4.30 -39.85
N LYS A 533 -14.03 4.82 -40.93
CA LYS A 533 -13.59 4.51 -42.31
C LYS A 533 -12.13 4.92 -42.53
N LEU A 534 -11.74 6.12 -42.09
CA LEU A 534 -10.36 6.59 -42.16
C LEU A 534 -9.42 5.73 -41.30
N TRP A 535 -9.90 5.24 -40.15
CA TRP A 535 -9.14 4.40 -39.23
C TRP A 535 -8.86 3.01 -39.81
N VAL A 536 -9.89 2.33 -40.33
CA VAL A 536 -9.76 1.01 -40.98
C VAL A 536 -8.87 1.12 -42.22
N ARG A 537 -9.05 2.17 -43.02
CA ARG A 537 -8.17 2.48 -44.15
C ARG A 537 -6.72 2.68 -43.70
N GLY A 538 -6.48 3.51 -42.68
CA GLY A 538 -5.15 3.78 -42.13
C GLY A 538 -4.38 2.51 -41.74
N VAL A 539 -5.06 1.54 -41.13
CA VAL A 539 -4.45 0.23 -40.79
C VAL A 539 -4.04 -0.56 -42.03
N ILE A 540 -4.97 -0.75 -42.96
CA ILE A 540 -4.73 -1.50 -44.19
C ILE A 540 -3.57 -0.86 -44.97
N TYR A 541 -3.52 0.47 -45.03
CA TYR A 541 -2.46 1.19 -45.73
C TYR A 541 -1.11 1.10 -45.03
N THR A 542 -1.09 1.16 -43.70
CA THR A 542 0.15 1.04 -42.93
C THR A 542 0.75 -0.35 -43.12
N GLN A 543 -0.08 -1.40 -43.09
CA GLN A 543 0.35 -2.76 -43.39
C GLN A 543 0.91 -2.87 -44.81
N ARG A 544 0.18 -2.35 -45.81
CA ARG A 544 0.62 -2.33 -47.22
C ARG A 544 1.94 -1.58 -47.42
N LEU A 545 2.13 -0.44 -46.75
CA LEU A 545 3.37 0.35 -46.81
C LEU A 545 4.57 -0.35 -46.16
N ILE A 546 4.34 -1.17 -45.13
CA ILE A 546 5.39 -1.96 -44.49
C ILE A 546 5.80 -3.15 -45.37
N GLU A 547 4.83 -3.76 -46.06
CA GLU A 547 5.00 -4.90 -46.96
C GLU A 547 5.61 -4.50 -48.31
N ASP A 548 5.14 -3.42 -48.93
CA ASP A 548 5.63 -2.88 -50.21
C ASP A 548 5.71 -1.34 -50.18
N PRO A 549 6.86 -0.77 -49.77
CA PRO A 549 7.09 0.67 -49.78
C PRO A 549 6.97 1.32 -51.18
N SER A 550 7.09 0.55 -52.27
CA SER A 550 7.04 1.07 -53.64
C SER A 550 5.63 1.41 -54.10
N ALA A 551 4.60 0.90 -53.40
CA ALA A 551 3.19 1.21 -53.64
C ALA A 551 2.89 2.71 -53.59
N VAL A 552 3.64 3.49 -52.80
CA VAL A 552 3.55 4.98 -52.76
C VAL A 552 3.87 5.62 -54.10
N VAL A 553 4.89 5.11 -54.80
CA VAL A 553 5.37 5.66 -56.07
C VAL A 553 4.42 5.31 -57.22
N SER A 554 3.68 4.20 -57.09
CA SER A 554 2.70 3.74 -58.09
C SER A 554 1.40 4.54 -58.13
N GLY A 555 1.19 5.47 -57.19
CA GLY A 555 -0.03 6.28 -57.10
C GLY A 555 -1.24 5.55 -56.50
N GLU A 556 -1.04 4.34 -55.96
CA GLU A 556 -2.09 3.48 -55.37
C GLU A 556 -2.83 4.15 -54.19
N PHE A 557 -2.26 5.23 -53.61
CA PHE A 557 -2.82 5.96 -52.45
C PHE A 557 -3.22 7.42 -52.75
N ALA A 558 -3.39 7.78 -54.02
CA ALA A 558 -3.67 9.16 -54.42
C ALA A 558 -5.01 9.72 -53.87
N ASP A 559 -5.97 8.85 -53.55
CA ASP A 559 -7.30 9.20 -53.03
C ASP A 559 -7.30 9.67 -51.56
N LEU A 560 -6.25 9.35 -50.81
CA LEU A 560 -6.15 9.66 -49.36
C LEU A 560 -5.51 11.00 -49.05
N ASN A 561 -4.95 11.67 -50.06
CA ASN A 561 -4.30 12.97 -49.91
C ASN A 561 -3.23 12.97 -48.79
N LEU A 562 -2.46 11.88 -48.68
CA LEU A 562 -1.42 11.70 -47.66
C LEU A 562 -0.32 12.74 -47.83
N ASP A 563 0.19 13.25 -46.71
CA ASP A 563 1.35 14.14 -46.72
C ASP A 563 2.60 13.33 -47.12
N PRO A 564 3.20 13.58 -48.29
CA PRO A 564 4.33 12.80 -48.78
C PRO A 564 5.52 12.81 -47.83
N GLN A 565 5.71 13.90 -47.07
CA GLN A 565 6.81 14.01 -46.11
C GLN A 565 6.61 13.08 -44.91
N LYS A 566 5.37 12.93 -44.46
CA LYS A 566 5.02 12.04 -43.35
C LYS A 566 5.09 10.57 -43.74
N VAL A 567 4.68 10.24 -44.96
CA VAL A 567 4.85 8.88 -45.51
C VAL A 567 6.34 8.52 -45.62
N GLN A 568 7.17 9.42 -46.13
CA GLN A 568 8.62 9.21 -46.18
C GLN A 568 9.25 9.03 -44.79
N LEU A 569 8.81 9.82 -43.80
CA LEU A 569 9.25 9.67 -42.42
C LEU A 569 8.82 8.33 -41.81
N PHE A 570 7.58 7.92 -42.04
CA PHE A 570 7.06 6.64 -41.56
C PHE A 570 7.88 5.46 -42.13
N LEU A 571 8.19 5.50 -43.43
CA LEU A 571 9.05 4.51 -44.07
C LEU A 571 10.49 4.54 -43.50
N ALA A 572 11.02 5.72 -43.17
CA ALA A 572 12.32 5.85 -42.52
C ALA A 572 12.34 5.25 -41.10
N VAL A 573 11.28 5.43 -40.31
CA VAL A 573 11.12 4.80 -39.00
C VAL A 573 11.08 3.28 -39.12
N ILE A 574 10.32 2.74 -40.07
CA ILE A 574 10.28 1.28 -40.31
C ILE A 574 11.66 0.76 -40.71
N ALA A 575 12.36 1.45 -41.62
CA ALA A 575 13.70 1.05 -42.05
C ALA A 575 14.69 1.05 -40.88
N GLU A 576 14.60 2.01 -39.97
CA GLU A 576 15.44 2.11 -38.77
C GLU A 576 15.11 1.00 -37.75
N LEU A 577 13.83 0.75 -37.47
CA LEU A 577 13.42 -0.35 -36.60
C LEU A 577 13.83 -1.72 -37.15
N LYS A 578 13.74 -1.93 -38.47
CA LYS A 578 14.26 -3.13 -39.16
C LYS A 578 15.78 -3.24 -39.02
N ARG A 579 16.51 -2.14 -39.19
CA ARG A 579 17.98 -2.12 -39.03
C ARG A 579 18.41 -2.49 -37.61
N ASN A 580 17.64 -2.06 -36.61
CA ASN A 580 17.87 -2.35 -35.20
C ASN A 580 17.28 -3.70 -34.73
N ASN A 581 16.72 -4.49 -35.64
CA ASN A 581 16.09 -5.78 -35.36
C ASN A 581 14.98 -5.71 -34.28
N ASP A 582 14.24 -4.60 -34.24
CA ASP A 582 13.20 -4.33 -33.23
C ASP A 582 11.85 -4.93 -33.65
N GLN A 583 11.80 -6.27 -33.65
CA GLN A 583 10.65 -7.01 -34.16
C GLN A 583 9.36 -6.74 -33.38
N GLU A 584 9.47 -6.38 -32.10
CA GLU A 584 8.32 -6.12 -31.24
C GLU A 584 7.66 -4.76 -31.56
N ALA A 585 8.47 -3.70 -31.77
CA ALA A 585 7.95 -2.41 -32.23
C ALA A 585 7.39 -2.50 -33.66
N LEU A 586 8.03 -3.28 -34.53
CA LEU A 586 7.51 -3.57 -35.88
C LEU A 586 6.18 -4.32 -35.81
N ASN A 587 6.09 -5.37 -34.99
CA ASN A 587 4.85 -6.12 -34.79
C ASN A 587 3.77 -5.20 -34.21
N TYR A 588 4.10 -4.30 -33.29
CA TYR A 588 3.16 -3.32 -32.74
C TYR A 588 2.59 -2.38 -33.81
N LEU A 589 3.43 -1.87 -34.72
CA LEU A 589 2.98 -1.09 -35.87
C LEU A 589 2.10 -1.91 -36.83
N LEU A 590 2.33 -3.23 -36.94
CA LEU A 590 1.63 -4.15 -37.84
C LEU A 590 0.30 -4.69 -37.30
N THR A 591 0.19 -4.91 -36.00
CA THR A 591 -0.90 -5.72 -35.40
C THR A 591 -2.17 -4.92 -35.07
N ALA A 592 -2.26 -3.67 -35.53
CA ALA A 592 -3.41 -2.79 -35.32
C ALA A 592 -3.79 -2.57 -33.84
N TYR A 593 -2.91 -2.88 -32.87
CA TYR A 593 -3.19 -2.66 -31.44
C TYR A 593 -3.39 -1.18 -31.09
N ASP A 594 -2.79 -0.28 -31.87
CA ASP A 594 -3.01 1.17 -31.74
C ASP A 594 -2.99 1.86 -33.12
N PRO A 595 -4.11 1.84 -33.84
CA PRO A 595 -4.17 2.39 -35.18
C PRO A 595 -4.19 3.92 -35.22
N THR A 596 -4.43 4.54 -34.07
CA THR A 596 -4.34 5.99 -33.84
C THR A 596 -2.91 6.50 -34.05
N LEU A 597 -1.90 5.73 -33.59
CA LEU A 597 -0.48 6.05 -33.84
C LEU A 597 -0.14 5.96 -35.33
N ASN A 598 -0.60 4.92 -36.03
CA ASN A 598 -0.34 4.74 -37.45
C ASN A 598 -0.97 5.88 -38.28
N VAL A 599 -2.22 6.23 -38.02
CA VAL A 599 -2.96 7.35 -38.66
C VAL A 599 -2.26 8.69 -38.41
N PHE A 600 -1.71 8.91 -37.20
CA PHE A 600 -0.90 10.10 -36.88
C PHE A 600 0.39 10.16 -37.71
N LEU A 601 1.12 9.04 -37.78
CA LEU A 601 2.40 8.95 -38.47
C LEU A 601 2.26 9.15 -39.99
N ILE A 602 1.17 8.70 -40.60
CA ILE A 602 0.91 8.86 -42.04
C ILE A 602 0.09 10.11 -42.41
N GLY A 603 -0.39 10.86 -41.41
CA GLY A 603 -0.93 12.22 -41.59
C GLY A 603 -2.39 12.32 -42.05
N LEU A 604 -3.24 11.34 -41.74
CA LEU A 604 -4.59 11.20 -42.31
C LEU A 604 -5.69 12.17 -41.78
N HIS A 605 -5.44 13.11 -40.86
CA HIS A 605 -6.37 14.22 -40.57
C HIS A 605 -5.74 15.38 -39.75
N LYS A 606 -6.44 16.53 -39.66
CA LYS A 606 -5.92 17.86 -39.22
C LYS A 606 -6.28 18.37 -37.81
N SER A 607 -6.95 17.62 -36.93
CA SER A 607 -7.42 18.17 -35.63
C SER A 607 -7.14 17.28 -34.43
N ALA A 608 -6.90 17.95 -33.30
CA ALA A 608 -6.24 17.50 -32.08
C ALA A 608 -6.93 16.31 -31.38
N TYR A 609 -6.17 15.64 -30.50
CA TYR A 609 -6.52 14.47 -29.68
C TYR A 609 -6.25 13.11 -30.35
N TYR A 610 -5.07 12.56 -30.02
CA TYR A 610 -4.75 11.15 -30.21
C TYR A 610 -4.68 10.51 -28.82
N CYS A 611 -5.52 9.51 -28.55
CA CYS A 611 -5.42 8.68 -27.35
C CYS A 611 -4.63 7.41 -27.70
N PHE A 612 -3.55 7.15 -26.96
CA PHE A 612 -2.69 5.98 -27.16
C PHE A 612 -3.03 4.89 -26.15
N GLY A 613 -3.32 3.69 -26.64
CA GLY A 613 -3.84 2.57 -25.85
C GLY A 613 -2.84 1.45 -25.56
N GLY A 614 -1.62 1.49 -26.11
CA GLY A 614 -0.67 0.37 -25.99
C GLY A 614 0.46 0.53 -24.98
N THR A 615 1.35 -0.46 -24.98
CA THR A 615 2.45 -0.63 -24.02
C THR A 615 3.40 0.58 -24.08
N ARG A 616 3.41 1.40 -23.01
CA ARG A 616 4.13 2.69 -22.93
C ARG A 616 5.57 2.66 -23.42
N TRP A 617 6.28 1.56 -23.15
CA TRP A 617 7.69 1.43 -23.50
C TRP A 617 7.91 1.16 -25.01
N ILE A 618 6.96 0.53 -25.71
CA ILE A 618 7.02 0.32 -27.17
C ILE A 618 6.77 1.63 -27.91
N ALA A 619 5.77 2.40 -27.47
CA ALA A 619 5.50 3.74 -28.02
C ALA A 619 6.70 4.68 -27.82
N ALA A 620 7.34 4.65 -26.64
CA ALA A 620 8.55 5.43 -26.37
C ALA A 620 9.71 5.09 -27.32
N ARG A 621 9.92 3.81 -27.67
CA ARG A 621 10.95 3.39 -28.63
C ARG A 621 10.68 3.89 -30.05
N ILE A 622 9.41 3.90 -30.47
CA ILE A 622 8.99 4.45 -31.77
C ILE A 622 9.23 5.96 -31.81
N PHE A 623 8.87 6.69 -30.73
CA PHE A 623 9.12 8.13 -30.64
C PHE A 623 10.61 8.49 -30.52
N GLN A 624 11.41 7.66 -29.86
CA GLN A 624 12.87 7.83 -29.82
C GLN A 624 13.47 7.66 -31.22
N THR A 625 12.96 6.70 -32.01
CA THR A 625 13.35 6.52 -33.41
C THR A 625 12.98 7.73 -34.26
N LEU A 626 11.80 8.32 -34.07
CA LEU A 626 11.40 9.57 -34.72
C LEU A 626 12.29 10.76 -34.34
N ALA A 627 12.69 10.86 -33.07
CA ALA A 627 13.57 11.93 -32.59
C ALA A 627 14.98 11.81 -33.19
N MET A 628 15.49 10.59 -33.39
CA MET A 628 16.77 10.33 -34.05
C MET A 628 16.76 10.70 -35.55
N LEU A 629 15.59 10.76 -36.18
CA LEU A 629 15.41 11.17 -37.58
C LEU A 629 15.13 12.68 -37.75
N GLU A 630 15.40 13.49 -36.71
CA GLU A 630 15.31 14.97 -36.69
C GLU A 630 13.93 15.58 -37.04
N TYR A 631 12.82 14.91 -36.75
CA TYR A 631 11.49 15.43 -37.10
C TYR A 631 11.00 16.57 -36.19
N LYS A 632 10.77 17.77 -36.77
CA LYS A 632 10.39 19.01 -36.05
C LYS A 632 8.88 19.29 -35.98
N GLY A 633 8.02 18.34 -36.35
CA GLY A 633 6.58 18.56 -36.60
C GLY A 633 5.63 18.50 -35.40
N ILE A 634 6.10 18.31 -34.17
CA ILE A 634 5.22 18.23 -32.99
C ILE A 634 5.12 19.63 -32.35
N ARG A 635 3.95 20.28 -32.49
CA ARG A 635 3.61 21.53 -31.76
C ARG A 635 2.60 21.22 -30.66
N ARG A 636 2.84 21.78 -29.48
CA ARG A 636 2.00 21.68 -28.29
C ARG A 636 0.88 22.74 -28.33
N LEU A 637 -0.34 22.35 -27.97
CA LEU A 637 -1.45 23.27 -27.72
C LEU A 637 -1.49 23.56 -26.22
N ASP A 638 -1.27 24.81 -25.84
CA ASP A 638 -1.40 25.28 -24.46
C ASP A 638 -2.74 26.00 -24.30
N GLY A 639 -3.58 25.50 -23.38
CA GLY A 639 -4.89 26.05 -23.06
C GLY A 639 -5.13 26.00 -21.56
N VAL A 640 -5.57 27.14 -21.02
CA VAL A 640 -5.79 27.44 -19.60
C VAL A 640 -7.06 26.73 -19.09
N GLY A 641 -6.95 26.01 -17.98
CA GLY A 641 -8.07 25.53 -17.15
C GLY A 641 -8.49 24.07 -17.38
N GLY A 642 -8.31 23.22 -16.36
CA GLY A 642 -8.87 21.86 -16.33
C GLY A 642 -8.14 20.92 -15.38
N ARG A 643 -8.89 20.31 -14.44
CA ARG A 643 -8.43 19.51 -13.30
C ARG A 643 -7.72 18.21 -13.71
N TYR A 644 -6.80 17.78 -12.85
CA TYR A 644 -5.99 16.56 -12.93
C TYR A 644 -6.84 15.27 -12.94
N ILE A 645 -6.55 14.38 -13.90
CA ILE A 645 -6.87 12.94 -13.83
C ILE A 645 -5.53 12.21 -13.73
N SER A 646 -5.35 11.42 -12.67
CA SER A 646 -4.15 10.59 -12.49
C SER A 646 -4.10 9.49 -13.54
N GLY A 647 -3.16 9.59 -14.49
CA GLY A 647 -2.98 8.56 -15.51
C GLY A 647 -2.23 9.00 -16.78
N LEU A 648 -2.08 10.30 -17.04
CA LEU A 648 -1.32 10.82 -18.18
C LEU A 648 0.10 11.25 -17.80
N VAL A 649 1.09 10.88 -18.62
CA VAL A 649 2.45 11.45 -18.56
C VAL A 649 2.48 12.69 -19.45
N ALA A 650 2.70 13.85 -18.83
CA ALA A 650 3.06 15.09 -19.51
C ALA A 650 4.58 15.28 -19.45
N TYR A 651 5.22 15.67 -20.56
CA TYR A 651 6.59 16.19 -20.57
C TYR A 651 6.62 17.61 -21.14
N TYR A 652 7.36 18.50 -20.49
CA TYR A 652 7.94 19.72 -21.06
C TYR A 652 9.46 19.65 -20.92
N PRO A 653 10.22 20.04 -21.96
CA PRO A 653 11.61 20.44 -21.84
C PRO A 653 11.82 21.89 -22.32
N ALA A 654 12.60 22.68 -21.56
CA ALA A 654 13.19 23.92 -22.09
C ALA A 654 14.56 24.32 -21.51
N GLU A 655 15.15 23.60 -20.55
CA GLU A 655 16.53 23.91 -20.09
C GLU A 655 17.55 22.78 -20.24
N ILE A 656 17.12 21.54 -20.50
CA ILE A 656 18.04 20.38 -20.51
C ILE A 656 18.83 20.24 -21.83
N VAL A 657 18.33 20.74 -22.96
CA VAL A 657 19.06 20.66 -24.25
C VAL A 657 20.22 21.67 -24.30
N LYS A 658 20.14 22.79 -23.57
CA LYS A 658 21.28 23.72 -23.42
C LYS A 658 22.36 23.18 -22.47
N VAL A 659 21.98 22.38 -21.48
CA VAL A 659 22.91 21.76 -20.51
C VAL A 659 23.66 20.58 -21.14
N MET A 660 22.97 19.72 -21.91
CA MET A 660 23.61 18.53 -22.48
C MET A 660 24.62 18.82 -23.61
N GLN A 661 24.57 19.99 -24.25
CA GLN A 661 25.58 20.44 -25.22
C GLN A 661 26.74 21.21 -24.58
N ALA A 662 26.59 21.74 -23.37
CA ALA A 662 27.67 22.39 -22.62
C ALA A 662 28.50 21.40 -21.78
N GLU A 663 27.97 20.23 -21.45
CA GLU A 663 28.61 19.28 -20.52
C GLU A 663 29.58 18.27 -21.13
N LYS A 664 29.88 18.37 -22.43
CA LYS A 664 30.94 17.54 -23.04
C LYS A 664 32.36 18.04 -22.73
N GLU A 665 32.51 19.26 -22.20
CA GLU A 665 33.82 19.89 -22.00
C GLU A 665 34.24 20.13 -20.54
N ASN A 666 33.40 19.90 -19.51
CA ASN A 666 33.74 20.20 -18.11
C ASN A 666 33.57 19.04 -17.11
N LEU A 667 34.20 17.89 -17.39
CA LEU A 667 34.32 16.75 -16.46
C LEU A 667 35.16 17.03 -15.20
N ALA A 668 35.79 18.21 -15.07
CA ALA A 668 36.53 18.63 -13.87
C ALA A 668 35.68 19.45 -12.87
N GLU A 669 34.46 19.87 -13.25
CA GLU A 669 33.63 20.80 -12.48
C GLU A 669 32.42 20.14 -11.77
N TRP A 670 32.16 18.86 -12.07
CA TRP A 670 31.17 18.04 -11.35
C TRP A 670 31.57 17.71 -9.91
N GLY A 671 32.85 17.89 -9.54
CA GLY A 671 33.31 17.89 -8.16
C GLY A 671 32.91 19.14 -7.36
N TYR A 672 32.45 20.20 -8.03
CA TYR A 672 32.10 21.49 -7.41
C TYR A 672 30.58 21.61 -7.13
N ILE A 673 29.72 21.02 -7.98
CA ILE A 673 28.25 21.08 -7.81
C ILE A 673 27.75 20.14 -6.70
N LEU A 674 28.42 19.00 -6.48
CA LEU A 674 28.19 18.20 -5.27
C LEU A 674 28.67 18.96 -4.01
N ARG A 675 29.62 19.90 -4.11
CA ARG A 675 30.02 20.74 -2.98
C ARG A 675 28.94 21.77 -2.60
N GLU A 676 28.36 22.46 -3.58
CA GLU A 676 27.32 23.48 -3.29
C GLU A 676 25.96 22.92 -2.83
N LEU A 677 25.59 21.69 -3.23
CA LEU A 677 24.38 21.03 -2.71
C LEU A 677 24.56 20.45 -1.29
N PHE A 678 25.80 20.27 -0.82
CA PHE A 678 26.12 19.83 0.54
C PHE A 678 26.55 20.96 1.49
N ASP A 679 26.79 22.19 0.98
CA ASP A 679 27.24 23.35 1.77
C ASP A 679 26.11 24.31 2.21
N ASN A 680 24.84 24.04 1.87
CA ASN A 680 23.71 24.90 2.27
C ASN A 680 23.06 24.54 3.63
N SER A 681 23.69 23.67 4.42
CA SER A 681 23.52 23.69 5.86
C SER A 681 24.69 24.46 6.47
N HIS A 682 24.43 25.69 6.95
CA HIS A 682 25.37 26.38 7.84
C HIS A 682 25.55 25.57 9.13
N CYS A 683 26.46 24.60 9.12
CA CYS A 683 27.22 24.01 10.22
C CYS A 683 28.16 22.94 9.62
N LEU A 684 29.45 23.03 9.94
CA LEU A 684 30.54 22.05 9.72
C LEU A 684 31.13 21.96 8.30
N GLY A 685 31.91 22.98 7.93
CA GLY A 685 32.88 22.94 6.82
C GLY A 685 34.32 23.10 7.33
N LEU A 686 35.12 22.03 7.34
CA LEU A 686 36.53 22.06 7.75
C LEU A 686 37.46 22.29 6.55
N GLY A 687 38.21 23.39 6.58
CA GLY A 687 39.56 23.50 6.01
C GLY A 687 40.55 23.68 7.15
N ILE A 688 41.51 22.77 7.31
CA ILE A 688 42.55 22.85 8.34
C ILE A 688 43.79 23.49 7.71
N PRO A 689 44.24 24.67 8.19
CA PRO A 689 45.65 25.02 8.13
C PRO A 689 46.29 24.72 9.49
N VAL A 690 47.28 23.84 9.47
CA VAL A 690 48.25 23.69 10.57
C VAL A 690 49.05 24.99 10.64
N ASN A 691 48.75 25.85 11.61
CA ASN A 691 49.62 26.98 11.92
C ASN A 691 50.00 26.98 13.41
N GLN A 692 51.27 26.70 13.63
CA GLN A 692 51.92 26.72 14.93
C GLN A 692 52.26 28.16 15.29
N ASP A 693 51.33 28.90 15.89
CA ASP A 693 51.68 30.07 16.70
C ASP A 693 50.59 30.33 17.76
N LYS A 694 50.97 30.18 19.04
CA LYS A 694 50.09 30.34 20.21
C LYS A 694 49.85 31.82 20.52
N PRO A 695 48.59 32.30 20.61
CA PRO A 695 48.29 33.52 21.35
C PRO A 695 48.19 33.21 22.85
N ARG A 696 48.98 33.90 23.66
CA ARG A 696 48.84 33.94 25.13
C ARG A 696 47.85 35.05 25.52
N SER A 697 46.57 34.72 25.69
CA SER A 697 45.67 35.39 26.67
C SER A 697 44.34 34.63 26.79
N ARG A 698 43.83 34.59 28.03
CA ARG A 698 42.83 33.65 28.56
C ARG A 698 41.39 34.03 28.18
N GLN A 699 40.64 33.15 27.53
CA GLN A 699 39.16 33.09 27.55
C GLN A 699 38.64 31.65 27.29
N TYR A 700 39.22 30.65 27.95
CA TYR A 700 38.65 29.31 27.93
C TYR A 700 38.92 28.62 29.27
N THR A 701 37.96 27.80 29.71
CA THR A 701 38.08 27.02 30.93
C THR A 701 38.34 25.58 30.52
N ARG A 702 39.56 25.08 30.80
CA ARG A 702 39.91 23.67 30.63
C ARG A 702 39.47 22.92 31.87
N ILE A 703 38.74 21.83 31.69
CA ILE A 703 38.13 21.02 32.73
C ILE A 703 38.46 19.57 32.41
N ALA A 704 39.13 18.86 33.30
CA ALA A 704 39.37 17.44 33.10
C ALA A 704 38.12 16.64 33.49
N MET A 705 37.58 15.86 32.56
CA MET A 705 36.43 14.99 32.72
C MET A 705 36.88 13.53 32.83
N TYR A 706 36.26 12.75 33.71
CA TYR A 706 36.55 11.32 33.86
C TYR A 706 35.30 10.50 34.14
N SER A 707 35.32 9.21 33.75
CA SER A 707 34.25 8.26 34.08
C SER A 707 34.46 7.68 35.48
N GLN A 708 33.48 7.79 36.38
CA GLN A 708 33.63 7.41 37.79
C GLN A 708 33.33 5.92 38.05
N SER A 709 32.41 5.32 37.30
CA SER A 709 31.90 3.96 37.54
C SER A 709 31.53 3.21 36.26
N GLY A 710 31.98 3.71 35.11
CA GLY A 710 31.50 3.26 33.81
C GLY A 710 30.02 3.59 33.54
N ALA A 711 29.33 4.35 34.40
CA ALA A 711 27.92 4.74 34.18
C ALA A 711 27.68 6.25 34.37
N SER A 712 28.69 7.00 34.81
CA SER A 712 28.58 8.45 35.03
C SER A 712 29.91 9.17 34.82
N TYR A 713 29.84 10.44 34.41
CA TYR A 713 30.99 11.34 34.23
C TYR A 713 31.05 12.43 35.31
N ARG A 714 32.26 12.85 35.70
CA ARG A 714 32.52 13.97 36.63
C ARG A 714 33.73 14.81 36.21
N SER A 715 33.80 16.06 36.68
CA SER A 715 35.01 16.88 36.60
C SER A 715 36.01 16.53 37.72
N ARG A 716 37.32 16.59 37.43
CA ARG A 716 38.38 16.41 38.45
C ARG A 716 38.58 17.62 39.36
N GLU A 717 38.35 18.80 38.82
CA GLU A 717 38.58 20.06 39.51
C GLU A 717 37.26 20.65 40.01
N ARG A 718 37.32 21.29 41.18
CA ARG A 718 36.21 22.09 41.71
C ARG A 718 36.09 23.35 40.84
N ILE A 719 34.89 23.59 40.31
CA ILE A 719 34.60 24.72 39.42
C ILE A 719 33.95 25.82 40.27
N ASP A 720 34.66 26.90 40.56
CA ASP A 720 34.16 27.98 41.42
C ASP A 720 33.26 29.00 40.68
N HIS A 721 32.77 28.65 39.48
CA HIS A 721 31.91 29.52 38.67
C HIS A 721 30.55 28.83 38.37
N PRO A 722 29.42 29.33 38.93
CA PRO A 722 28.12 28.65 38.87
C PRO A 722 27.63 28.31 37.46
N ILE A 723 27.79 29.22 36.50
CA ILE A 723 27.38 28.99 35.10
C ILE A 723 28.18 27.85 34.46
N ILE A 724 29.48 27.75 34.78
CA ILE A 724 30.35 26.70 34.23
C ILE A 724 30.02 25.36 34.91
N GLU A 725 29.74 25.38 36.22
CA GLU A 725 29.30 24.20 36.96
C GLU A 725 27.98 23.64 36.40
N GLU A 726 26.98 24.48 36.13
CA GLU A 726 25.72 24.06 35.50
C GLU A 726 25.94 23.44 34.12
N GLN A 727 26.77 24.06 33.28
CA GLN A 727 27.13 23.56 31.96
C GLN A 727 27.84 22.20 32.02
N VAL A 728 28.76 22.02 32.99
CA VAL A 728 29.48 20.76 33.19
C VAL A 728 28.55 19.66 33.72
N ASN A 729 27.62 19.99 34.61
CA ASN A 729 26.61 19.04 35.10
C ASN A 729 25.69 18.59 33.97
N LEU A 730 25.24 19.51 33.12
CA LEU A 730 24.43 19.18 31.94
C LEU A 730 25.19 18.28 30.97
N LEU A 731 26.44 18.61 30.62
CA LEU A 731 27.28 17.75 29.76
C LEU A 731 27.48 16.36 30.36
N SER A 732 27.75 16.27 31.65
CA SER A 732 27.92 15.00 32.35
C SER A 732 26.65 14.13 32.27
N ALA A 733 25.47 14.75 32.41
CA ALA A 733 24.19 14.06 32.25
C ALA A 733 23.99 13.56 30.81
N ARG A 734 24.32 14.35 29.79
CA ARG A 734 24.23 13.95 28.37
C ARG A 734 25.17 12.80 28.03
N LEU A 735 26.41 12.85 28.50
CA LEU A 735 27.40 11.79 28.30
C LEU A 735 26.96 10.48 28.99
N SER A 736 26.42 10.58 30.20
CA SER A 736 25.88 9.41 30.92
C SER A 736 24.70 8.79 30.16
N ARG A 737 23.85 9.61 29.53
CA ARG A 737 22.75 9.12 28.68
C ARG A 737 23.25 8.42 27.42
N ILE A 738 24.25 8.97 26.72
CA ILE A 738 24.89 8.31 25.58
C ILE A 738 25.46 6.95 26.01
N GLN A 739 26.16 6.92 27.15
CA GLN A 739 26.73 5.69 27.69
C GLN A 739 25.66 4.65 28.04
N ALA A 740 24.51 5.05 28.59
CA ALA A 740 23.40 4.15 28.88
C ALA A 740 22.82 3.53 27.59
N ILE A 741 22.61 4.35 26.54
CA ILE A 741 22.11 3.89 25.23
C ILE A 741 23.08 2.90 24.58
N LEU A 742 24.38 3.15 24.68
CA LEU A 742 25.41 2.25 24.16
C LEU A 742 25.51 0.94 24.95
N LYS A 743 25.05 0.92 26.21
CA LYS A 743 25.07 -0.24 27.10
C LYS A 743 23.79 -1.08 27.08
N SER A 744 22.64 -0.50 26.77
CA SER A 744 21.40 -1.28 26.60
C SER A 744 21.60 -2.31 25.49
N ASN A 745 21.47 -3.60 25.84
CA ASN A 745 21.91 -4.75 25.04
C ASN A 745 21.45 -4.68 23.57
N LEU A 746 22.39 -4.61 22.63
CA LEU A 746 22.11 -4.92 21.23
C LEU A 746 21.82 -6.42 21.08
N PRO A 747 20.85 -6.82 20.23
CA PRO A 747 20.65 -8.22 19.86
C PRO A 747 21.97 -8.82 19.33
N PRO A 748 22.32 -10.07 19.69
CA PRO A 748 23.58 -10.72 19.29
C PRO A 748 23.88 -10.66 17.79
N ASP A 749 22.85 -10.70 16.94
CA ASP A 749 22.98 -10.68 15.48
C ASP A 749 23.32 -9.30 14.90
N VAL A 750 22.96 -8.22 15.59
CA VAL A 750 23.37 -6.87 15.20
C VAL A 750 24.88 -6.72 15.32
N ARG A 751 25.56 -7.51 16.17
CA ARG A 751 27.03 -7.50 16.28
C ARG A 751 27.73 -8.00 15.01
N ASN A 752 27.05 -8.80 14.20
CA ASN A 752 27.63 -9.51 13.05
C ASN A 752 27.44 -8.80 11.70
N TYR A 753 26.83 -7.60 11.66
CA TYR A 753 26.68 -6.85 10.41
C TYR A 753 28.02 -6.28 9.93
N PRO A 754 28.29 -6.17 8.61
CA PRO A 754 29.56 -5.62 8.12
C PRO A 754 29.85 -4.17 8.60
N LEU A 755 28.80 -3.39 8.86
CA LEU A 755 28.88 -2.04 9.42
C LEU A 755 29.18 -2.04 10.94
N THR A 756 28.91 -3.12 11.64
CA THR A 756 29.25 -3.32 13.05
C THR A 756 30.56 -4.09 13.24
N GLY A 757 31.31 -4.42 12.19
CA GLY A 757 32.65 -5.04 12.31
C GLY A 757 33.67 -4.23 13.14
N PHE A 758 33.33 -3.00 13.53
CA PHE A 758 34.05 -2.15 14.47
C PHE A 758 33.61 -2.33 15.94
N TYR A 759 32.75 -3.30 16.27
CA TYR A 759 32.26 -3.57 17.62
C TYR A 759 33.35 -4.23 18.48
N ASN A 760 34.09 -3.43 19.24
CA ASN A 760 34.85 -3.95 20.37
C ASN A 760 33.90 -4.06 21.58
N PRO A 761 33.65 -5.25 22.16
CA PRO A 761 32.73 -5.42 23.29
C PRO A 761 33.15 -4.67 24.55
N ASP A 762 34.37 -4.11 24.61
CA ASP A 762 34.89 -3.43 25.79
C ASP A 762 34.54 -1.92 25.85
N TRP A 763 33.27 -1.60 25.62
CA TRP A 763 32.70 -0.25 25.78
C TRP A 763 32.85 0.31 27.21
N SER A 764 33.20 -0.55 28.17
CA SER A 764 33.58 -0.18 29.54
C SER A 764 34.76 0.80 29.58
N ASN A 765 35.62 0.79 28.54
CA ASN A 765 36.83 1.61 28.42
C ASN A 765 36.65 2.86 27.51
N MET A 766 35.42 3.22 27.13
CA MET A 766 35.17 4.45 26.36
C MET A 766 35.60 5.69 27.14
N ILE A 767 36.79 6.18 26.80
CA ILE A 767 37.46 7.38 27.30
C ILE A 767 37.34 7.50 28.83
N SER A 768 38.26 6.83 29.54
CA SER A 768 38.35 6.98 30.99
C SER A 768 38.53 8.44 31.39
N GLU A 769 39.24 9.23 30.59
CA GLU A 769 39.55 10.65 30.87
C GLU A 769 39.70 11.45 29.58
N PHE A 770 39.16 12.67 29.52
CA PHE A 770 39.42 13.64 28.45
C PHE A 770 39.40 15.07 28.99
N ASN A 771 39.94 15.99 28.23
CA ASN A 771 39.86 17.42 28.56
C ASN A 771 38.65 18.03 27.86
N LEU A 772 37.87 18.80 28.59
CA LEU A 772 36.80 19.63 28.05
C LEU A 772 37.24 21.09 28.10
N VAL A 773 37.08 21.80 27.00
CA VAL A 773 37.31 23.24 26.89
C VAL A 773 36.00 23.88 26.47
N ILE A 774 35.45 24.76 27.30
CA ILE A 774 34.28 25.57 26.92
C ILE A 774 34.77 26.94 26.47
N THR A 775 34.35 27.38 25.29
CA THR A 775 34.74 28.67 24.71
C THR A 775 33.54 29.40 24.11
N SER A 776 33.59 30.73 24.10
CA SER A 776 32.67 31.59 23.34
C SER A 776 33.29 32.11 22.04
N GLN A 777 34.48 31.64 21.68
CA GLN A 777 35.20 32.08 20.49
C GLN A 777 34.98 31.07 19.36
N GLY A 778 34.06 31.39 18.45
CA GLY A 778 33.75 30.54 17.30
C GLY A 778 34.97 30.22 16.41
N ILE A 779 36.01 31.05 16.41
CA ILE A 779 37.25 30.78 15.65
C ILE A 779 37.97 29.51 16.11
N ILE A 780 37.85 29.14 17.40
CA ILE A 780 38.50 27.95 17.95
C ILE A 780 37.79 26.68 17.47
N THR A 781 36.49 26.76 17.25
CA THR A 781 35.67 25.65 16.73
C THR A 781 35.45 25.74 15.23
N ASN A 782 36.15 26.64 14.52
CA ASN A 782 35.93 26.93 13.09
C ASN A 782 34.46 27.27 12.74
N GLY A 783 33.73 27.88 13.67
CA GLY A 783 32.32 28.23 13.53
C GLY A 783 31.33 27.14 13.96
N ASP A 784 31.83 25.97 14.38
CA ASP A 784 31.00 24.84 14.76
C ASP A 784 30.62 24.84 16.25
N LEU A 785 29.63 24.01 16.61
CA LEU A 785 29.19 23.84 18.00
C LEU A 785 30.26 23.19 18.89
N GLY A 786 31.22 22.50 18.28
CA GLY A 786 32.41 21.99 18.95
C GLY A 786 33.37 21.33 17.97
N CYS A 787 34.61 21.15 18.41
CA CYS A 787 35.66 20.43 17.70
C CYS A 787 36.46 19.59 18.71
N CYS A 788 37.41 18.81 18.23
CA CYS A 788 38.26 17.99 19.11
C CYS A 788 39.72 17.97 18.63
N ASP A 789 40.63 17.97 19.60
CA ASP A 789 42.02 17.59 19.42
C ASP A 789 42.14 16.10 19.80
N ILE A 790 42.24 15.25 18.78
CA ILE A 790 42.22 13.79 18.90
C ILE A 790 43.46 13.26 19.63
N ASP A 791 44.61 13.90 19.40
CA ASP A 791 45.89 13.52 19.98
C ASP A 791 46.01 14.01 21.42
N GLY A 792 45.56 15.24 21.69
CA GLY A 792 45.48 15.82 23.03
C GLY A 792 44.29 15.33 23.86
N ASN A 793 43.45 14.45 23.30
CA ASN A 793 42.23 13.93 23.92
C ASN A 793 41.38 15.05 24.55
N THR A 794 41.15 16.10 23.77
CA THR A 794 40.50 17.33 24.20
C THR A 794 39.29 17.63 23.32
N ILE A 795 38.13 17.88 23.93
CA ILE A 795 36.92 18.38 23.28
C ILE A 795 36.84 19.87 23.55
N ILE A 796 36.54 20.65 22.52
CA ILE A 796 36.29 22.08 22.62
C ILE A 796 34.83 22.32 22.22
N ILE A 797 34.01 22.85 23.12
CA ILE A 797 32.58 23.11 22.90
C ILE A 797 32.34 24.61 22.90
N HIS A 798 31.64 25.11 21.89
CA HIS A 798 31.20 26.49 21.82
C HIS A 798 30.00 26.73 22.74
N SER A 799 29.89 27.89 23.38
CA SER A 799 28.80 28.19 24.31
C SER A 799 27.39 28.11 23.70
N ASP A 800 27.25 28.28 22.38
CA ASP A 800 25.99 28.10 21.67
C ASP A 800 25.49 26.65 21.65
N PHE A 801 26.34 25.66 21.93
CA PHE A 801 25.93 24.27 22.14
C PHE A 801 24.79 24.16 23.15
N PHE A 802 24.86 24.92 24.25
CA PHE A 802 23.88 24.89 25.33
C PHE A 802 22.53 25.51 24.96
N LYS A 803 22.47 26.30 23.88
CA LYS A 803 21.23 26.88 23.35
C LYS A 803 20.50 25.92 22.39
N ARG A 804 21.15 24.82 22.00
CA ARG A 804 20.57 23.81 21.10
C ARG A 804 19.62 22.90 21.84
N SER A 805 18.73 22.23 21.10
CA SER A 805 17.85 21.23 21.68
C SER A 805 18.67 20.08 22.28
N GLU A 806 18.14 19.38 23.29
CA GLU A 806 18.81 18.22 23.90
C GLU A 806 19.25 17.19 22.83
N ARG A 807 18.43 17.01 21.80
CA ARG A 807 18.72 16.11 20.69
C ARG A 807 19.97 16.53 19.91
N GLN A 808 20.07 17.80 19.55
CA GLN A 808 21.26 18.35 18.87
C GLN A 808 22.50 18.26 19.76
N GLN A 809 22.35 18.47 21.06
CA GLN A 809 23.42 18.32 22.04
C GLN A 809 23.94 16.87 22.11
N LEU A 810 23.05 15.87 22.16
CA LEU A 810 23.42 14.45 22.20
C LEU A 810 24.14 14.01 20.93
N LEU A 811 23.70 14.46 19.76
CA LEU A 811 24.33 14.13 18.48
C LEU A 811 25.72 14.75 18.35
N ALA A 812 25.85 16.03 18.67
CA ALA A 812 27.15 16.71 18.65
C ALA A 812 28.12 16.05 19.66
N LEU A 813 27.66 15.68 20.85
CA LEU A 813 28.49 14.96 21.82
C LEU A 813 28.85 13.55 21.36
N TYR A 814 27.92 12.82 20.74
CA TYR A 814 28.24 11.50 20.21
C TYR A 814 29.37 11.59 19.17
N GLN A 815 29.23 12.51 18.22
CA GLN A 815 30.22 12.69 17.17
C GLN A 815 31.60 13.10 17.75
N LEU A 816 31.63 14.08 18.68
CA LEU A 816 32.85 14.57 19.31
C LEU A 816 33.54 13.54 20.19
N VAL A 817 32.79 12.87 21.06
CA VAL A 817 33.33 11.99 22.10
C VAL A 817 33.54 10.59 21.56
N VAL A 818 32.53 10.03 20.88
CA VAL A 818 32.54 8.64 20.45
C VAL A 818 33.28 8.50 19.13
N SER A 819 32.83 9.18 18.09
CA SER A 819 33.36 9.01 16.74
C SER A 819 34.79 9.57 16.64
N TYR A 820 35.01 10.84 17.00
CA TYR A 820 36.32 11.46 16.86
C TYR A 820 37.31 11.00 17.95
N LEU A 821 36.97 11.14 19.24
CA LEU A 821 37.94 10.86 20.31
C LEU A 821 38.13 9.37 20.61
N SER A 822 37.04 8.62 20.81
CA SER A 822 37.12 7.21 21.22
C SER A 822 37.50 6.29 20.07
N ARG A 823 36.92 6.51 18.89
CA ARG A 823 37.15 5.67 17.70
C ARG A 823 38.25 6.19 16.78
N LYS A 824 38.78 7.38 17.05
CA LYS A 824 39.86 8.01 16.26
C LYS A 824 39.50 8.19 14.79
N ILE A 825 38.21 8.35 14.48
CA ILE A 825 37.75 8.65 13.11
C ILE A 825 38.13 10.08 12.80
N GLN A 826 39.04 10.32 11.85
CA GLN A 826 39.47 11.69 11.50
C GLN A 826 38.59 12.31 10.41
N ASP A 827 37.96 11.49 9.57
CA ASP A 827 37.14 11.94 8.46
C ASP A 827 35.71 12.32 8.91
N ALA A 828 35.28 13.52 8.55
CA ALA A 828 33.97 14.04 8.96
C ALA A 828 32.79 13.34 8.26
N SER A 829 32.99 12.72 7.09
CA SER A 829 31.95 11.92 6.43
C SER A 829 31.78 10.58 7.13
N GLU A 830 32.90 9.95 7.51
CA GLU A 830 32.92 8.71 8.27
C GLU A 830 32.34 8.89 9.68
N ALA A 831 32.67 9.98 10.38
CA ALA A 831 32.07 10.30 11.67
C ALA A 831 30.55 10.57 11.57
N ARG A 832 30.08 11.13 10.44
CA ARG A 832 28.65 11.31 10.17
C ARG A 832 27.93 9.98 9.92
N LYS A 833 28.56 9.05 9.19
CA LYS A 833 28.04 7.68 9.00
C LYS A 833 27.94 6.97 10.34
N ASP A 834 28.95 7.12 11.18
CA ASP A 834 28.98 6.55 12.53
C ASP A 834 27.85 7.09 13.42
N MET A 835 27.67 8.41 13.44
CA MET A 835 26.57 9.06 14.16
C MET A 835 25.19 8.63 13.66
N ALA A 836 25.03 8.40 12.35
CA ALA A 836 23.76 7.94 11.81
C ALA A 836 23.48 6.47 12.18
N VAL A 837 24.50 5.62 12.36
CA VAL A 837 24.32 4.30 13.00
C VAL A 837 23.82 4.47 14.44
N PHE A 838 24.40 5.39 15.22
CA PHE A 838 23.94 5.69 16.58
C PHE A 838 22.48 6.17 16.64
N LEU A 839 22.03 6.97 15.68
CA LEU A 839 20.62 7.37 15.58
C LEU A 839 19.68 6.16 15.43
N VAL A 840 20.08 5.14 14.67
CA VAL A 840 19.30 3.89 14.57
C VAL A 840 19.28 3.16 15.90
N LEU A 841 20.42 3.08 16.58
CA LEU A 841 20.50 2.44 17.89
C LEU A 841 19.65 3.17 18.94
N MET A 842 19.60 4.51 18.88
CA MET A 842 18.73 5.32 19.73
C MET A 842 17.26 5.04 19.47
N ALA A 843 16.83 5.05 18.21
CA ALA A 843 15.45 4.73 17.85
C ALA A 843 15.07 3.32 18.31
N TRP A 844 15.99 2.35 18.16
CA TRP A 844 15.80 0.99 18.62
C TRP A 844 15.65 0.90 20.15
N ALA A 845 16.52 1.54 20.92
CA ALA A 845 16.48 1.48 22.37
C ALA A 845 15.17 2.05 22.94
N VAL A 846 14.60 3.09 22.30
CA VAL A 846 13.29 3.63 22.67
C VAL A 846 12.18 2.64 22.33
N ILE A 847 12.15 2.10 21.11
CA ILE A 847 11.14 1.13 20.68
C ILE A 847 11.17 -0.15 21.55
N ASP A 848 12.36 -0.69 21.82
CA ASP A 848 12.55 -1.88 22.65
C ASP A 848 12.08 -1.65 24.10
N GLN A 849 12.42 -0.50 24.68
CA GLN A 849 11.98 -0.15 26.03
C GLN A 849 10.46 -0.02 26.09
N GLU A 850 9.83 0.64 25.13
CA GLU A 850 8.38 0.84 25.11
C GLU A 850 7.61 -0.47 24.90
N ILE A 851 8.08 -1.35 24.01
CA ILE A 851 7.50 -2.69 23.83
C ILE A 851 7.57 -3.48 25.14
N LYS A 852 8.72 -3.44 25.84
CA LYS A 852 8.90 -4.15 27.13
C LYS A 852 8.05 -3.57 28.25
N GLU A 853 7.87 -2.25 28.28
CA GLU A 853 7.02 -1.58 29.27
C GLU A 853 5.54 -1.89 29.07
N ALA A 854 5.11 -2.02 27.81
CA ALA A 854 3.69 -2.17 27.49
C ALA A 854 3.23 -3.64 27.33
N ASP A 855 4.13 -4.60 27.09
CA ASP A 855 3.88 -6.03 27.34
C ASP A 855 5.16 -6.75 27.81
N PRO A 856 5.32 -6.99 29.13
CA PRO A 856 6.47 -7.68 29.70
C PRO A 856 6.66 -9.11 29.19
N THR A 857 5.61 -9.74 28.63
CA THR A 857 5.61 -11.14 28.19
C THR A 857 6.12 -11.32 26.76
N VAL A 858 6.24 -10.23 25.97
CA VAL A 858 6.77 -10.27 24.59
C VAL A 858 8.22 -10.77 24.56
N ALA A 859 9.03 -10.36 25.53
CA ALA A 859 10.40 -10.84 25.68
C ALA A 859 10.47 -12.36 25.98
N GLU A 860 9.46 -12.89 26.67
CA GLU A 860 9.37 -14.31 27.06
C GLU A 860 8.83 -15.19 25.91
N LYS A 861 7.85 -14.71 25.15
CA LYS A 861 7.13 -15.49 24.12
C LYS A 861 7.74 -15.46 22.73
N ALA A 862 8.33 -14.35 22.30
CA ALA A 862 8.86 -14.24 20.94
C ALA A 862 10.21 -14.95 20.76
N GLY A 863 10.88 -15.29 21.87
CA GLY A 863 12.33 -15.39 21.93
C GLY A 863 12.91 -14.02 21.52
N GLU A 864 13.61 -13.33 22.42
CA GLU A 864 14.17 -11.97 22.20
C GLU A 864 14.85 -11.73 20.84
N PHE A 865 15.24 -12.81 20.17
CA PHE A 865 15.96 -12.91 18.92
C PHE A 865 15.13 -12.68 17.63
N VAL A 866 13.95 -13.30 17.46
CA VAL A 866 13.32 -13.45 16.13
C VAL A 866 12.56 -12.20 15.68
N PHE A 867 11.82 -11.58 16.59
CA PHE A 867 11.07 -10.35 16.32
C PHE A 867 12.03 -9.17 16.11
N SER A 868 13.06 -9.08 16.95
CA SER A 868 14.07 -8.01 16.95
C SER A 868 14.92 -7.99 15.68
N ALA A 869 15.41 -9.15 15.23
CA ALA A 869 16.28 -9.24 14.06
C ALA A 869 15.55 -8.91 12.75
N ARG A 870 14.28 -9.32 12.60
CA ARG A 870 13.50 -9.12 11.36
C ARG A 870 13.01 -7.67 11.20
N LEU A 871 12.56 -7.04 12.29
CA LEU A 871 12.17 -5.63 12.29
C LEU A 871 13.39 -4.72 12.08
N TYR A 872 14.55 -5.05 12.68
CA TYR A 872 15.81 -4.34 12.44
C TYR A 872 16.26 -4.40 10.98
N HIS A 873 16.14 -5.56 10.32
CA HIS A 873 16.53 -5.72 8.91
C HIS A 873 15.68 -4.82 7.99
N ALA A 874 14.37 -4.70 8.28
CA ALA A 874 13.47 -3.80 7.57
C ALA A 874 13.76 -2.32 7.87
N LEU A 875 13.97 -1.95 9.14
CA LEU A 875 14.31 -0.57 9.53
C LEU A 875 15.66 -0.13 8.94
N ALA A 876 16.71 -0.95 9.04
CA ALA A 876 18.04 -0.63 8.55
C ALA A 876 18.07 -0.32 7.04
N ARG A 877 17.28 -1.01 6.20
CA ARG A 877 17.22 -0.72 4.75
C ARG A 877 16.40 0.54 4.43
N THR A 878 15.40 0.87 5.25
CA THR A 878 14.54 2.05 5.07
C THR A 878 15.12 3.33 5.69
N VAL A 879 16.08 3.18 6.60
CA VAL A 879 16.72 4.30 7.31
C VAL A 879 17.63 5.12 6.40
N TRP A 880 18.34 4.50 5.45
CA TRP A 880 19.40 5.14 4.66
C TRP A 880 19.01 5.56 3.24
N CYS A 881 17.75 5.34 2.83
CA CYS A 881 17.27 5.81 1.53
C CYS A 881 16.97 7.32 1.58
N LYS A 882 17.03 7.98 0.41
CA LYS A 882 16.60 9.38 0.28
C LYS A 882 15.11 9.49 0.64
N GLY A 883 14.78 10.32 1.61
CA GLY A 883 13.47 10.45 2.24
C GLY A 883 13.24 9.53 3.46
N GLY A 884 14.21 8.68 3.81
CA GLY A 884 14.15 7.72 4.91
C GLY A 884 14.25 8.33 6.31
N ILE A 885 14.12 7.47 7.33
CA ILE A 885 13.96 7.89 8.74
C ILE A 885 15.10 8.80 9.23
N VAL A 886 16.35 8.54 8.87
CA VAL A 886 17.48 9.39 9.30
C VAL A 886 17.38 10.79 8.71
N GLU A 887 17.04 10.94 7.43
CA GLU A 887 16.85 12.25 6.81
C GLU A 887 15.67 13.01 7.44
N GLN A 888 14.54 12.32 7.69
CA GLN A 888 13.38 12.93 8.35
C GLN A 888 13.66 13.33 9.82
N ILE A 889 14.46 12.53 10.54
CA ILE A 889 14.99 12.89 11.85
C ILE A 889 15.84 14.16 11.71
N TYR A 890 16.86 14.19 10.83
CA TYR A 890 17.71 15.37 10.61
C TYR A 890 16.92 16.65 10.27
N LEU A 891 15.83 16.54 9.53
CA LEU A 891 14.95 17.65 9.16
C LEU A 891 13.95 18.07 10.26
N ASP A 892 14.08 17.53 11.48
CA ASP A 892 13.16 17.75 12.62
C ASP A 892 11.69 17.39 12.33
N LYS A 893 11.45 16.48 11.37
CA LYS A 893 10.11 15.99 11.02
C LYS A 893 9.68 14.78 11.84
N ILE A 894 10.63 14.04 12.42
CA ILE A 894 10.37 12.90 13.30
C ILE A 894 11.08 13.13 14.63
N ASN A 895 10.32 13.07 15.72
CA ASN A 895 10.86 13.07 17.07
C ASN A 895 10.94 11.62 17.59
N PRO A 896 12.13 11.02 17.75
CA PRO A 896 12.28 9.64 18.22
C PRO A 896 12.00 9.48 19.73
N PHE A 897 11.55 10.52 20.42
CA PHE A 897 11.27 10.54 21.86
C PHE A 897 9.77 10.60 22.19
N VAL A 898 8.89 10.24 21.25
CA VAL A 898 7.43 10.18 21.46
C VAL A 898 7.03 8.74 21.78
N LYS A 899 6.28 8.59 22.87
CA LYS A 899 5.84 7.32 23.44
C LYS A 899 4.92 6.54 22.50
N PHE A 900 5.24 5.29 22.16
CA PHE A 900 4.32 4.35 21.52
C PHE A 900 3.58 3.53 22.60
N ASP A 901 2.25 3.55 22.59
CA ASP A 901 1.43 2.71 23.47
C ASP A 901 1.13 1.36 22.78
N THR A 902 1.44 0.23 23.43
CA THR A 902 1.00 -1.12 22.98
C THR A 902 -0.15 -1.65 23.84
N MET A 903 -1.00 -2.52 23.26
CA MET A 903 -2.14 -3.12 23.95
C MET A 903 -1.75 -4.43 24.63
N ALA A 904 -2.29 -4.67 25.83
CA ALA A 904 -2.20 -5.95 26.54
C ALA A 904 -3.49 -6.77 26.34
N TYR A 905 -3.33 -8.09 26.21
CA TYR A 905 -4.42 -9.06 26.15
C TYR A 905 -4.76 -9.55 27.57
N SER A 906 -6.02 -9.49 27.98
CA SER A 906 -6.50 -10.20 29.18
C SER A 906 -7.68 -11.10 28.85
N GLU A 907 -7.50 -12.41 29.07
CA GLU A 907 -8.59 -13.37 29.12
C GLU A 907 -9.36 -13.16 30.44
N GLN A 908 -10.60 -12.74 30.36
CA GLN A 908 -11.56 -12.94 31.43
C GLN A 908 -12.49 -14.09 31.02
N GLU A 909 -12.32 -15.22 31.69
CA GLU A 909 -13.36 -16.26 31.74
C GLU A 909 -14.53 -15.71 32.57
N GLU A 910 -15.60 -15.28 31.90
CA GLU A 910 -16.89 -15.12 32.58
C GLU A 910 -17.51 -16.52 32.74
N GLY A 911 -17.59 -16.96 34.00
CA GLY A 911 -18.26 -18.19 34.39
C GLY A 911 -19.75 -18.17 34.04
N VAL A 912 -20.23 -19.36 33.65
CA VAL A 912 -21.61 -19.73 33.26
C VAL A 912 -22.70 -19.14 34.13
#